data_AF-A0A0M9DWY0-F1
#
_entry.id   AF-A0A0M9DWY0-F1
#
_cell.length_a   1.000
_cell.length_b   1.000
_cell.length_c   1.000
_cell.angle_alpha   90.00
_cell.angle_beta   90.00
_cell.angle_gamma   90.00
#
_symmetry.space_group_name_H-M   'P 1'
#
loop_
_entity.id
_entity.type
_entity.pdbx_description
1 polymer ?
#
loop_
_entity_poly.entity_id
_entity_poly.type
_entity_poly.pdbx_seq_one_letter_code
_entity_poly.pdbx_strand_id
1 'polypeptide(L)'
;VAGGTIEINEGGDSNNKAVYAGGTGNILLEAMSNDIYINDSAQVLSDSGHITIVAANDINQLSNANILATNGSIDLNALAGSITINDNALINTETDNIRLLAEGDIKLGGLKADTGNVSISTLNGTILDNGDLYIDIEANSLQMSAQNGIGQKENNVDAIETSIFYLSAYVGNGGIHILEEDDITIDTVSVPIHKVMNNSETDYISDTGQSDLVVSTNGSIHLETQQGAITIKDGNNSNNLGIITDGNGNVILKTNAQDSTRRIKAIEDANIILNAGVEMNQGDALFASQGDLIVNSEIQTNSGDINLISDKNIFQNANIYVSEGQIQVSSLKGTIEMTNGSMTSVGGSGSIIYSAKKDIAISVLNANQEIQVNSISGEISDHLVEETANIISQQITMTAALGIGATDDINTNARNFDVQNSGETGDIYISDIGLADDIEIKQLAQNNHDSDGDIIFNSLKRSVKLIQEGKGASTQGTGDITFSLQGKDADMIVDAAIKTETGNLHIEVENNLEINVPYETSGEVTMNIGNNYGNTSGNMYRTNSDGVTTFMWQAVPDINIYTIKVKKDGIIHYRDLVCNETKWTPKLNLDWEKYQLTAEPTIKYFRTTKDIFTGFDKTVHVHSNYLNQLDETELLSDPITLFIQDSTKEFCNLDDLVINWGLFEKDYPQASYQIDEMNQKTKWKVGEDSYLTTNKGVTYKLDPELAGAYVEIKYSSDRQQLYVVGPDGFIYGPYAEVKTETTPLHQENETDSSRFLEKDFWYSSHENNNPKESHGYKFLEKDFLNTTRQENKSKKSENFLEKDFLYPIHDKTILFTTIEFEQAKLHISPEDRDILQKIARTMSKNNKCILYIDGHAWQKASSESSNIMDSLKSGKKIRHYLINHYNIDPTSIRIFSYGSKHLQFDMQTVQANRSFVNVSLVELEN
;
A
#
# COMPACT_ATOMS: atom_id res chain seq x y z
N VAL A 1 -5.86 -29.35 -63.63
CA VAL A 1 -4.58 -30.04 -63.92
C VAL A 1 -4.08 -29.68 -65.32
N ALA A 2 -2.89 -29.12 -65.42
CA ALA A 2 -2.16 -28.82 -66.65
C ALA A 2 -0.67 -29.14 -66.47
N GLY A 3 0.02 -29.52 -67.54
CA GLY A 3 1.45 -29.88 -67.50
C GLY A 3 2.42 -28.69 -67.37
N GLY A 4 1.92 -27.46 -67.43
CA GLY A 4 2.65 -26.19 -67.33
C GLY A 4 1.70 -25.08 -66.85
N THR A 5 2.01 -23.82 -67.16
CA THR A 5 1.30 -22.63 -66.64
C THR A 5 -0.21 -22.70 -66.90
N ILE A 6 -1.01 -22.26 -65.92
CA ILE A 6 -2.45 -21.98 -66.09
C ILE A 6 -2.65 -20.47 -66.06
N GLU A 7 -3.25 -19.93 -67.12
CA GLU A 7 -3.70 -18.53 -67.19
C GLU A 7 -5.24 -18.48 -67.18
N ILE A 8 -5.83 -18.03 -66.08
CA ILE A 8 -7.28 -17.87 -65.93
C ILE A 8 -7.64 -16.46 -66.35
N ASN A 9 -8.59 -16.34 -67.28
CA ASN A 9 -9.01 -15.09 -67.89
C ASN A 9 -10.54 -15.02 -67.94
N GLU A 10 -11.10 -13.82 -67.77
CA GLU A 10 -12.55 -13.56 -67.71
C GLU A 10 -13.34 -13.87 -69.00
N GLY A 11 -12.68 -14.28 -70.07
CA GLY A 11 -13.37 -14.68 -71.30
C GLY A 11 -14.01 -13.49 -72.02
N GLY A 12 -15.28 -13.63 -72.43
CA GLY A 12 -15.90 -12.74 -73.41
C GLY A 12 -17.34 -12.30 -73.13
N ASP A 13 -17.93 -12.75 -72.02
CA ASP A 13 -19.28 -12.40 -71.58
C ASP A 13 -19.34 -11.53 -70.33
N SER A 14 -18.20 -11.27 -69.67
CA SER A 14 -18.03 -10.22 -68.65
C SER A 14 -19.01 -10.34 -67.49
N ASN A 15 -19.03 -11.54 -66.89
CA ASN A 15 -19.85 -11.94 -65.76
C ASN A 15 -19.03 -12.19 -64.47
N ASN A 16 -17.71 -11.99 -64.55
CA ASN A 16 -16.63 -12.23 -63.59
C ASN A 16 -16.34 -13.71 -63.24
N LYS A 17 -16.97 -14.70 -63.89
CA LYS A 17 -16.87 -16.14 -63.54
C LYS A 17 -16.02 -16.96 -64.51
N ALA A 18 -14.72 -16.66 -64.58
CA ALA A 18 -13.77 -17.38 -65.41
C ALA A 18 -13.69 -18.90 -65.12
N VAL A 19 -13.83 -19.31 -63.86
CA VAL A 19 -14.04 -20.71 -63.45
C VAL A 19 -15.22 -20.79 -62.50
N TYR A 20 -16.22 -21.61 -62.82
CA TYR A 20 -17.45 -21.73 -62.02
C TYR A 20 -17.89 -23.18 -61.82
N ALA A 21 -18.21 -23.54 -60.57
CA ALA A 21 -18.78 -24.82 -60.19
C ALA A 21 -20.06 -24.62 -59.36
N GLY A 22 -21.22 -24.90 -59.98
CA GLY A 22 -22.53 -24.71 -59.34
C GLY A 22 -22.91 -25.82 -58.36
N GLY A 23 -23.66 -25.47 -57.32
CA GLY A 23 -23.99 -26.33 -56.18
C GLY A 23 -22.75 -26.81 -55.41
N THR A 24 -22.77 -28.07 -54.96
CA THR A 24 -21.66 -28.74 -54.24
C THR A 24 -20.50 -29.12 -55.18
N GLY A 25 -20.14 -28.24 -56.11
CA GLY A 25 -19.15 -28.50 -57.16
C GLY A 25 -17.74 -28.14 -56.71
N ASN A 26 -16.89 -29.15 -56.48
CA ASN A 26 -15.49 -28.93 -56.12
C ASN A 26 -14.65 -28.43 -57.32
N ILE A 27 -13.65 -27.59 -57.06
CA ILE A 27 -12.70 -27.08 -58.07
C ILE A 27 -11.27 -27.52 -57.72
N LEU A 28 -10.58 -28.15 -58.68
CA LEU A 28 -9.13 -28.39 -58.60
C LEU A 28 -8.40 -27.74 -59.79
N LEU A 29 -7.55 -26.77 -59.46
CA LEU A 29 -6.59 -26.15 -60.36
C LEU A 29 -5.18 -26.63 -59.96
N GLU A 30 -4.38 -27.09 -60.93
CA GLU A 30 -3.09 -27.72 -60.66
C GLU A 30 -2.16 -27.51 -61.85
N ALA A 31 -1.05 -26.80 -61.67
CA ALA A 31 -0.01 -26.58 -62.68
C ALA A 31 1.25 -27.38 -62.30
N MET A 32 1.52 -28.47 -63.03
CA MET A 32 2.47 -29.51 -62.61
C MET A 32 3.96 -29.15 -62.77
N SER A 33 4.31 -27.99 -63.32
CA SER A 33 5.71 -27.58 -63.53
C SER A 33 5.97 -26.06 -63.53
N ASN A 34 4.92 -25.24 -63.58
CA ASN A 34 5.00 -23.79 -63.59
C ASN A 34 3.96 -23.20 -62.59
N ASP A 35 3.74 -21.91 -62.75
CA ASP A 35 2.92 -20.97 -62.00
C ASP A 35 1.43 -21.01 -62.40
N ILE A 36 0.57 -20.42 -61.58
CA ILE A 36 -0.84 -20.14 -61.88
C ILE A 36 -1.08 -18.63 -61.81
N TYR A 37 -1.63 -18.07 -62.88
CA TYR A 37 -2.06 -16.68 -62.97
C TYR A 37 -3.59 -16.62 -63.02
N ILE A 38 -4.19 -15.86 -62.11
CA ILE A 38 -5.60 -15.50 -62.10
C ILE A 38 -5.68 -14.02 -62.47
N ASN A 39 -6.00 -13.74 -63.73
CA ASN A 39 -5.87 -12.40 -64.30
C ASN A 39 -7.02 -11.46 -63.90
N ASP A 40 -6.90 -10.18 -64.22
CA ASP A 40 -7.81 -9.14 -63.76
C ASP A 40 -9.30 -9.49 -63.97
N SER A 41 -10.10 -9.34 -62.91
CA SER A 41 -11.55 -9.66 -62.82
C SER A 41 -11.97 -11.13 -63.05
N ALA A 42 -11.03 -12.06 -63.22
CA ALA A 42 -11.31 -13.46 -63.59
C ALA A 42 -11.53 -14.36 -62.36
N GLN A 43 -12.72 -14.39 -61.77
CA GLN A 43 -12.95 -15.11 -60.50
C GLN A 43 -12.98 -16.63 -60.65
N VAL A 44 -12.60 -17.31 -59.56
CA VAL A 44 -12.75 -18.76 -59.37
C VAL A 44 -13.81 -18.99 -58.29
N LEU A 45 -15.00 -19.44 -58.67
CA LEU A 45 -16.19 -19.51 -57.80
C LEU A 45 -16.78 -20.92 -57.71
N SER A 46 -16.99 -21.41 -56.49
CA SER A 46 -17.90 -22.51 -56.19
C SER A 46 -19.13 -22.00 -55.42
N ASP A 47 -20.32 -22.55 -55.67
CA ASP A 47 -21.51 -22.18 -54.86
C ASP A 47 -21.42 -22.77 -53.44
N SER A 48 -20.99 -24.03 -53.28
CA SER A 48 -20.83 -24.68 -51.97
C SER A 48 -19.95 -25.95 -52.00
N GLY A 49 -18.99 -26.00 -52.92
CA GLY A 49 -17.94 -27.01 -52.96
C GLY A 49 -16.59 -26.41 -52.60
N HIS A 50 -15.62 -27.26 -52.32
CA HIS A 50 -14.28 -26.84 -51.90
C HIS A 50 -13.44 -26.42 -53.11
N ILE A 51 -12.43 -25.57 -52.89
CA ILE A 51 -11.49 -25.13 -53.93
C ILE A 51 -10.07 -25.52 -53.51
N THR A 52 -9.31 -26.08 -54.46
CA THR A 52 -7.87 -26.33 -54.28
C THR A 52 -7.10 -25.82 -55.49
N ILE A 53 -6.05 -25.05 -55.24
CA ILE A 53 -5.17 -24.48 -56.26
C ILE A 53 -3.73 -24.85 -55.93
N VAL A 54 -3.06 -25.59 -56.81
CA VAL A 54 -1.67 -26.04 -56.64
C VAL A 54 -0.80 -25.55 -57.79
N ALA A 55 0.21 -24.74 -57.52
CA ALA A 55 1.26 -24.40 -58.47
C ALA A 55 2.56 -25.14 -58.11
N ALA A 56 3.36 -25.50 -59.11
CA ALA A 56 4.72 -25.95 -58.87
C ALA A 56 5.61 -24.77 -58.44
N ASN A 57 5.37 -23.59 -59.02
CA ASN A 57 6.01 -22.32 -58.65
C ASN A 57 4.97 -21.42 -57.95
N ASP A 58 4.75 -20.21 -58.47
CA ASP A 58 3.96 -19.15 -57.84
C ASP A 58 2.44 -19.26 -58.11
N ILE A 59 1.63 -18.71 -57.21
CA ILE A 59 0.21 -18.41 -57.43
C ILE A 59 0.03 -16.89 -57.39
N ASN A 60 -0.50 -16.31 -58.46
CA ASN A 60 -0.69 -14.86 -58.61
C ASN A 60 -2.17 -14.54 -58.86
N GLN A 61 -2.84 -13.85 -57.92
CA GLN A 61 -4.11 -13.17 -58.16
C GLN A 61 -3.84 -11.72 -58.55
N LEU A 62 -4.37 -11.29 -59.70
CA LEU A 62 -4.35 -9.89 -60.12
C LEU A 62 -5.60 -9.14 -59.65
N SER A 63 -5.87 -7.94 -60.16
CA SER A 63 -6.89 -7.05 -59.61
C SER A 63 -8.31 -7.61 -59.79
N ASN A 64 -9.11 -7.68 -58.73
CA ASN A 64 -10.47 -8.24 -58.71
C ASN A 64 -10.56 -9.75 -59.05
N ALA A 65 -9.44 -10.48 -59.01
CA ALA A 65 -9.33 -11.89 -59.43
C ALA A 65 -9.77 -12.91 -58.35
N ASN A 66 -10.88 -12.62 -57.67
CA ASN A 66 -11.29 -13.25 -56.40
C ASN A 66 -11.48 -14.77 -56.46
N ILE A 67 -11.26 -15.44 -55.33
CA ILE A 67 -11.54 -16.87 -55.13
C ILE A 67 -12.65 -17.01 -54.09
N LEU A 68 -13.76 -17.64 -54.44
CA LEU A 68 -15.02 -17.58 -53.69
C LEU A 68 -15.64 -18.97 -53.51
N ALA A 69 -15.98 -19.37 -52.28
CA ALA A 69 -16.61 -20.66 -52.00
C ALA A 69 -17.50 -20.64 -50.73
N THR A 70 -18.78 -20.32 -50.89
CA THR A 70 -19.73 -20.14 -49.78
C THR A 70 -19.94 -21.44 -48.97
N ASN A 71 -19.38 -21.50 -47.75
CA ASN A 71 -19.28 -22.68 -46.87
C ASN A 71 -18.40 -23.82 -47.43
N GLY A 72 -17.36 -23.52 -48.23
CA GLY A 72 -16.44 -24.52 -48.76
C GLY A 72 -14.98 -24.11 -48.67
N SER A 73 -14.16 -24.86 -47.92
CA SER A 73 -12.75 -24.54 -47.65
C SER A 73 -11.90 -24.31 -48.91
N ILE A 74 -10.94 -23.39 -48.81
CA ILE A 74 -10.03 -23.01 -49.90
C ILE A 74 -8.57 -23.35 -49.50
N ASP A 75 -7.88 -24.18 -50.28
CA ASP A 75 -6.46 -24.57 -50.09
C ASP A 75 -5.61 -24.10 -51.30
N LEU A 76 -4.71 -23.14 -51.07
CA LEU A 76 -3.71 -22.66 -52.04
C LEU A 76 -2.32 -23.19 -51.65
N ASN A 77 -1.60 -23.74 -52.63
CA ASN A 77 -0.30 -24.36 -52.41
C ASN A 77 0.71 -24.02 -53.53
N ALA A 78 1.74 -23.24 -53.21
CA ALA A 78 2.83 -22.85 -54.09
C ALA A 78 4.10 -23.67 -53.74
N LEU A 79 4.25 -24.84 -54.38
CA LEU A 79 5.14 -25.93 -53.94
C LEU A 79 6.64 -25.58 -53.89
N ALA A 80 7.09 -24.64 -54.72
CA ALA A 80 8.47 -24.13 -54.75
C ALA A 80 8.53 -22.61 -55.03
N GLY A 81 7.39 -21.92 -54.88
CA GLY A 81 7.24 -20.50 -55.18
C GLY A 81 6.47 -19.74 -54.10
N SER A 82 5.99 -18.56 -54.47
CA SER A 82 5.32 -17.59 -53.60
C SER A 82 3.82 -17.52 -53.90
N ILE A 83 3.01 -17.03 -52.94
CA ILE A 83 1.61 -16.65 -53.21
C ILE A 83 1.54 -15.12 -53.18
N THR A 84 1.02 -14.51 -54.24
CA THR A 84 0.71 -13.08 -54.27
C THR A 84 -0.76 -12.86 -54.53
N ILE A 85 -1.44 -12.32 -53.52
CA ILE A 85 -2.78 -11.74 -53.62
C ILE A 85 -2.60 -10.24 -53.91
N ASN A 86 -3.43 -9.66 -54.77
CA ASN A 86 -3.43 -8.21 -54.96
C ASN A 86 -4.32 -7.56 -53.90
N ASP A 87 -3.96 -6.36 -53.43
CA ASP A 87 -4.82 -5.39 -52.72
C ASP A 87 -6.30 -5.42 -53.17
N ASN A 88 -6.56 -5.48 -54.48
CA ASN A 88 -7.92 -5.49 -55.03
C ASN A 88 -8.52 -6.90 -55.20
N ALA A 89 -7.99 -7.93 -54.54
CA ALA A 89 -8.40 -9.32 -54.70
C ALA A 89 -8.69 -10.00 -53.36
N LEU A 90 -9.81 -10.73 -53.30
CA LEU A 90 -10.34 -11.33 -52.08
C LEU A 90 -10.44 -12.85 -52.21
N ILE A 91 -9.93 -13.59 -51.21
CA ILE A 91 -10.29 -14.98 -50.97
C ILE A 91 -11.40 -15.02 -49.92
N ASN A 92 -12.56 -15.61 -50.23
CA ASN A 92 -13.71 -15.64 -49.32
C ASN A 92 -14.41 -17.01 -49.28
N THR A 93 -14.57 -17.57 -48.08
CA THR A 93 -15.28 -18.83 -47.79
C THR A 93 -16.63 -18.65 -47.11
N GLU A 94 -16.98 -17.43 -46.70
CA GLU A 94 -18.07 -17.04 -45.79
C GLU A 94 -18.05 -17.69 -44.39
N THR A 95 -17.78 -18.99 -44.24
CA THR A 95 -17.87 -19.70 -42.95
C THR A 95 -16.91 -20.88 -42.77
N ASP A 96 -16.27 -21.36 -43.84
CA ASP A 96 -15.32 -22.51 -43.83
C ASP A 96 -13.87 -22.01 -43.91
N ASN A 97 -12.90 -22.90 -43.82
CA ASN A 97 -11.51 -22.55 -43.53
C ASN A 97 -10.67 -22.21 -44.78
N ILE A 98 -9.72 -21.28 -44.64
CA ILE A 98 -8.75 -20.91 -45.69
C ILE A 98 -7.36 -21.42 -45.29
N ARG A 99 -6.61 -21.96 -46.25
CA ARG A 99 -5.23 -22.43 -46.05
C ARG A 99 -4.33 -21.97 -47.19
N LEU A 100 -3.26 -21.25 -46.85
CA LEU A 100 -2.21 -20.81 -47.76
C LEU A 100 -0.88 -21.47 -47.36
N LEU A 101 -0.23 -22.16 -48.29
CA LEU A 101 1.09 -22.77 -48.08
C LEU A 101 2.03 -22.40 -49.23
N ALA A 102 3.20 -21.87 -48.92
CA ALA A 102 4.23 -21.50 -49.88
C ALA A 102 5.64 -21.94 -49.44
N GLU A 103 6.52 -22.16 -50.40
CA GLU A 103 7.96 -22.24 -50.14
C GLU A 103 8.55 -20.83 -49.92
N GLY A 104 8.16 -19.88 -50.77
CA GLY A 104 8.58 -18.47 -50.77
C GLY A 104 7.69 -17.56 -49.92
N ASP A 105 7.65 -16.27 -50.25
CA ASP A 105 6.83 -15.28 -49.55
C ASP A 105 5.32 -15.53 -49.78
N ILE A 106 4.49 -15.11 -48.82
CA ILE A 106 3.05 -14.91 -49.00
C ILE A 106 2.75 -13.43 -48.85
N LYS A 107 2.13 -12.86 -49.89
CA LYS A 107 1.61 -11.49 -49.92
C LYS A 107 0.09 -11.54 -49.87
N LEU A 108 -0.48 -10.87 -48.88
CA LEU A 108 -1.89 -10.83 -48.59
C LEU A 108 -2.56 -9.68 -49.38
N GLY A 109 -3.73 -9.23 -48.94
CA GLY A 109 -4.59 -8.32 -49.69
C GLY A 109 -6.04 -8.40 -49.19
N GLY A 110 -6.58 -9.62 -49.09
CA GLY A 110 -7.83 -9.85 -48.36
C GLY A 110 -8.16 -11.34 -48.23
N LEU A 111 -8.24 -11.83 -46.99
CA LEU A 111 -8.73 -13.16 -46.63
C LEU A 111 -9.96 -13.02 -45.70
N LYS A 112 -11.10 -13.60 -46.09
CA LYS A 112 -12.35 -13.52 -45.33
C LYS A 112 -12.97 -14.90 -45.10
N ALA A 113 -13.09 -15.29 -43.83
CA ALA A 113 -13.67 -16.58 -43.43
C ALA A 113 -14.83 -16.45 -42.42
N ASP A 114 -15.11 -15.23 -41.94
CA ASP A 114 -16.04 -14.86 -40.86
C ASP A 114 -15.96 -15.80 -39.65
N THR A 115 -16.75 -16.89 -39.63
CA THR A 115 -16.75 -17.89 -38.54
C THR A 115 -15.74 -19.02 -38.71
N GLY A 116 -15.07 -19.10 -39.87
CA GLY A 116 -14.02 -20.06 -40.19
C GLY A 116 -12.63 -19.58 -39.74
N ASN A 117 -11.65 -20.48 -39.84
CA ASN A 117 -10.27 -20.27 -39.44
C ASN A 117 -9.34 -20.15 -40.65
N VAL A 118 -8.20 -19.47 -40.48
CA VAL A 118 -7.21 -19.21 -41.54
C VAL A 118 -5.83 -19.75 -41.12
N SER A 119 -5.17 -20.50 -42.00
CA SER A 119 -3.79 -20.99 -41.81
C SER A 119 -2.89 -20.47 -42.92
N ILE A 120 -1.75 -19.88 -42.55
CA ILE A 120 -0.79 -19.25 -43.47
C ILE A 120 0.61 -19.73 -43.10
N SER A 121 1.27 -20.42 -44.03
CA SER A 121 2.60 -21.01 -43.79
C SER A 121 3.59 -20.73 -44.94
N THR A 122 4.77 -20.20 -44.59
CA THR A 122 5.92 -20.04 -45.50
C THR A 122 7.12 -20.83 -45.00
N LEU A 123 7.65 -21.75 -45.83
CA LEU A 123 8.73 -22.65 -45.42
C LEU A 123 10.12 -21.99 -45.42
N ASN A 124 10.36 -21.05 -46.33
CA ASN A 124 11.62 -20.29 -46.44
C ASN A 124 11.38 -18.78 -46.68
N GLY A 125 10.13 -18.30 -46.49
CA GLY A 125 9.70 -16.95 -46.83
C GLY A 125 9.19 -16.11 -45.65
N THR A 126 8.41 -15.09 -46.01
CA THR A 126 7.86 -14.04 -45.15
C THR A 126 6.36 -13.91 -45.40
N ILE A 127 5.55 -13.60 -44.37
CA ILE A 127 4.14 -13.22 -44.54
C ILE A 127 4.03 -11.69 -44.48
N LEU A 128 3.41 -11.08 -45.48
CA LEU A 128 3.45 -9.65 -45.76
C LEU A 128 2.09 -9.12 -46.21
N ASP A 129 1.76 -7.90 -45.78
CA ASP A 129 0.78 -7.03 -46.43
C ASP A 129 1.12 -6.77 -47.92
N ASN A 130 0.12 -6.33 -48.68
CA ASN A 130 0.24 -5.85 -50.06
C ASN A 130 -0.73 -4.70 -50.43
N GLY A 131 -1.49 -4.11 -49.50
CA GLY A 131 -2.31 -2.89 -49.67
C GLY A 131 -3.56 -2.78 -48.78
N ASP A 132 -3.90 -1.54 -48.37
CA ASP A 132 -4.91 -1.20 -47.35
C ASP A 132 -6.41 -1.34 -47.78
N LEU A 133 -6.76 -1.94 -48.92
CA LEU A 133 -8.17 -1.95 -49.39
C LEU A 133 -9.10 -2.80 -48.51
N TYR A 134 -8.59 -3.91 -47.97
CA TYR A 134 -9.27 -4.77 -47.01
C TYR A 134 -8.45 -4.86 -45.72
N ILE A 135 -9.09 -5.35 -44.66
CA ILE A 135 -8.36 -5.99 -43.57
C ILE A 135 -7.74 -7.26 -44.16
N ASP A 136 -6.45 -7.47 -43.93
CA ASP A 136 -5.68 -8.57 -44.51
C ASP A 136 -6.32 -9.93 -44.17
N ILE A 137 -6.83 -10.08 -42.94
CA ILE A 137 -7.46 -11.31 -42.43
C ILE A 137 -8.68 -11.01 -41.51
N GLU A 138 -9.88 -11.41 -41.94
CA GLU A 138 -11.13 -11.39 -41.14
C GLU A 138 -11.61 -12.83 -40.90
N ALA A 139 -11.51 -13.33 -39.66
CA ALA A 139 -11.72 -14.75 -39.34
C ALA A 139 -12.02 -15.04 -37.85
N ASN A 140 -12.46 -16.25 -37.52
CA ASN A 140 -12.62 -16.69 -36.13
C ASN A 140 -11.28 -17.05 -35.47
N SER A 141 -10.31 -17.59 -36.22
CA SER A 141 -8.97 -17.89 -35.69
C SER A 141 -7.90 -17.92 -36.77
N LEU A 142 -6.66 -17.54 -36.41
CA LEU A 142 -5.52 -17.45 -37.31
C LEU A 142 -4.31 -18.27 -36.79
N GLN A 143 -3.78 -19.13 -37.65
CA GLN A 143 -2.54 -19.88 -37.44
C GLN A 143 -1.48 -19.39 -38.44
N MET A 144 -0.40 -18.77 -37.96
CA MET A 144 0.68 -18.26 -38.82
C MET A 144 2.00 -18.97 -38.56
N SER A 145 2.76 -19.27 -39.62
CA SER A 145 4.11 -19.84 -39.49
C SER A 145 5.01 -19.32 -40.61
N ALA A 146 6.12 -18.65 -40.29
CA ALA A 146 7.03 -18.10 -41.30
C ALA A 146 8.50 -18.25 -40.93
N GLN A 147 9.36 -18.53 -41.90
CA GLN A 147 10.79 -18.66 -41.62
C GLN A 147 11.48 -17.31 -41.37
N ASN A 148 11.05 -16.22 -42.03
CA ASN A 148 11.76 -14.94 -42.02
C ASN A 148 11.02 -13.75 -41.38
N GLY A 149 9.71 -13.84 -41.12
CA GLY A 149 8.94 -12.73 -40.54
C GLY A 149 7.44 -12.74 -40.86
N ILE A 150 6.67 -12.03 -40.04
CA ILE A 150 5.25 -11.71 -40.21
C ILE A 150 5.09 -10.21 -39.99
N GLY A 151 4.51 -9.48 -40.95
CA GLY A 151 4.32 -8.02 -40.85
C GLY A 151 5.63 -7.22 -40.90
N GLN A 152 6.67 -7.77 -41.55
CA GLN A 152 7.96 -7.11 -41.67
C GLN A 152 8.72 -7.61 -42.89
N LYS A 153 9.28 -6.69 -43.70
CA LYS A 153 10.33 -7.02 -44.69
C LYS A 153 11.57 -6.17 -44.46
N GLU A 154 12.65 -6.82 -44.04
CA GLU A 154 13.93 -6.17 -43.69
C GLU A 154 13.73 -5.07 -42.62
N ASN A 155 13.84 -3.79 -43.01
CA ASN A 155 13.66 -2.62 -42.13
C ASN A 155 12.34 -1.89 -42.37
N ASN A 156 11.45 -2.41 -43.24
CA ASN A 156 10.11 -1.89 -43.41
C ASN A 156 9.13 -2.76 -42.61
N VAL A 157 8.45 -2.14 -41.64
CA VAL A 157 7.39 -2.75 -40.84
C VAL A 157 6.08 -2.17 -41.35
N ASP A 158 5.29 -3.01 -42.01
CA ASP A 158 3.86 -2.83 -42.24
C ASP A 158 3.23 -4.07 -41.60
N ALA A 159 2.35 -3.87 -40.62
CA ALA A 159 1.76 -4.97 -39.85
C ALA A 159 0.87 -5.83 -40.75
N ILE A 160 0.40 -6.97 -40.23
CA ILE A 160 -0.75 -7.65 -40.79
C ILE A 160 -1.99 -7.13 -40.04
N GLU A 161 -2.90 -6.47 -40.75
CA GLU A 161 -4.17 -6.04 -40.18
C GLU A 161 -5.13 -7.22 -40.02
N THR A 162 -5.68 -7.39 -38.80
CA THR A 162 -6.55 -8.52 -38.47
C THR A 162 -7.86 -8.09 -37.79
N SER A 163 -8.89 -8.91 -37.98
CA SER A 163 -10.07 -8.98 -37.12
C SER A 163 -10.29 -10.45 -36.75
N ILE A 164 -9.75 -10.86 -35.59
CA ILE A 164 -9.70 -12.26 -35.14
C ILE A 164 -9.83 -12.46 -33.62
N PHE A 165 -10.58 -13.49 -33.20
CA PHE A 165 -10.71 -13.85 -31.77
C PHE A 165 -9.50 -14.61 -31.22
N TYR A 166 -8.86 -15.46 -32.04
CA TYR A 166 -7.77 -16.35 -31.61
C TYR A 166 -6.58 -16.33 -32.56
N LEU A 167 -5.37 -16.20 -32.02
CA LEU A 167 -4.12 -16.20 -32.78
C LEU A 167 -3.11 -17.18 -32.17
N SER A 168 -2.35 -17.86 -33.04
CA SER A 168 -1.00 -18.32 -32.73
C SER A 168 -0.06 -18.06 -33.90
N ALA A 169 1.19 -17.71 -33.59
CA ALA A 169 2.17 -17.32 -34.61
C ALA A 169 3.57 -17.83 -34.26
N TYR A 170 4.23 -18.46 -35.24
CA TYR A 170 5.60 -18.94 -35.14
C TYR A 170 6.49 -18.24 -36.18
N VAL A 171 7.64 -17.70 -35.76
CA VAL A 171 8.66 -17.15 -36.67
C VAL A 171 10.07 -17.67 -36.36
N GLY A 172 10.80 -18.04 -37.41
CA GLY A 172 12.18 -18.50 -37.31
C GLY A 172 13.22 -17.39 -37.06
N ASN A 173 13.28 -16.38 -37.93
CA ASN A 173 14.42 -15.43 -38.03
C ASN A 173 14.07 -13.93 -37.94
N GLY A 174 12.80 -13.55 -37.86
CA GLY A 174 12.35 -12.15 -37.91
C GLY A 174 11.21 -11.87 -36.94
N GLY A 175 10.63 -10.67 -37.02
CA GLY A 175 9.58 -10.25 -36.10
C GLY A 175 8.19 -10.82 -36.40
N ILE A 176 7.28 -10.57 -35.46
CA ILE A 176 5.83 -10.72 -35.59
C ILE A 176 5.22 -9.34 -35.36
N HIS A 177 4.57 -8.76 -36.37
CA HIS A 177 3.89 -7.46 -36.29
C HIS A 177 2.43 -7.62 -36.73
N ILE A 178 1.50 -7.42 -35.79
CA ILE A 178 0.05 -7.59 -35.99
C ILE A 178 -0.68 -6.34 -35.47
N LEU A 179 -1.63 -5.82 -36.25
CA LEU A 179 -2.55 -4.75 -35.86
C LEU A 179 -3.99 -5.25 -35.89
N GLU A 180 -4.56 -5.47 -34.72
CA GLU A 180 -5.91 -6.03 -34.56
C GLU A 180 -6.98 -4.93 -34.42
N GLU A 181 -8.18 -5.11 -34.99
CA GLU A 181 -9.30 -4.18 -34.81
C GLU A 181 -9.95 -4.26 -33.40
N ASP A 182 -10.14 -5.46 -32.82
CA ASP A 182 -10.81 -5.65 -31.51
C ASP A 182 -10.14 -6.64 -30.50
N ASP A 183 -10.90 -7.57 -29.88
CA ASP A 183 -10.51 -8.34 -28.69
C ASP A 183 -9.75 -9.64 -29.05
N ILE A 184 -8.41 -9.64 -28.95
CA ILE A 184 -7.57 -10.80 -29.31
C ILE A 184 -7.18 -11.70 -28.13
N THR A 185 -7.24 -13.01 -28.37
CA THR A 185 -6.72 -14.05 -27.47
C THR A 185 -5.60 -14.84 -28.13
N ILE A 186 -4.46 -14.99 -27.44
CA ILE A 186 -3.43 -15.97 -27.81
C ILE A 186 -3.80 -17.32 -27.19
N ASP A 187 -3.96 -18.34 -28.03
CA ASP A 187 -4.49 -19.67 -27.66
C ASP A 187 -4.05 -20.72 -28.71
N THR A 188 -4.45 -21.98 -28.57
CA THR A 188 -4.22 -22.98 -29.62
C THR A 188 -5.16 -22.80 -30.81
N VAL A 189 -4.61 -22.58 -31.99
CA VAL A 189 -5.34 -22.58 -33.27
C VAL A 189 -5.00 -23.83 -34.09
N SER A 190 -6.01 -24.40 -34.74
CA SER A 190 -5.89 -25.47 -35.74
C SER A 190 -6.90 -25.25 -36.86
N VAL A 191 -6.50 -25.53 -38.10
CA VAL A 191 -7.25 -25.17 -39.31
C VAL A 191 -7.39 -26.36 -40.25
N PRO A 192 -8.47 -27.16 -40.12
CA PRO A 192 -8.72 -28.26 -41.03
C PRO A 192 -9.36 -27.81 -42.35
N ILE A 193 -8.98 -28.41 -43.48
CA ILE A 193 -9.56 -28.15 -44.81
C ILE A 193 -9.90 -29.45 -45.54
N HIS A 194 -10.76 -29.35 -46.56
CA HIS A 194 -11.09 -30.43 -47.48
C HIS A 194 -10.37 -30.20 -48.81
N LYS A 195 -9.23 -30.87 -49.02
CA LYS A 195 -8.42 -30.73 -50.22
C LYS A 195 -9.07 -31.48 -51.39
N VAL A 196 -9.36 -30.80 -52.50
CA VAL A 196 -9.93 -31.41 -53.70
C VAL A 196 -8.87 -32.23 -54.43
N MET A 197 -9.20 -33.49 -54.70
CA MET A 197 -8.30 -34.45 -55.33
C MET A 197 -8.61 -34.63 -56.83
N ASN A 198 -7.70 -35.27 -57.57
CA ASN A 198 -7.78 -35.38 -59.04
C ASN A 198 -8.95 -36.26 -59.57
N ASN A 199 -9.69 -36.91 -58.67
CA ASN A 199 -10.93 -37.63 -58.92
C ASN A 199 -12.19 -36.84 -58.54
N SER A 200 -12.05 -35.55 -58.17
CA SER A 200 -13.10 -34.65 -57.65
C SER A 200 -13.65 -34.97 -56.25
N GLU A 201 -13.14 -36.02 -55.58
CA GLU A 201 -13.37 -36.26 -54.15
C GLU A 201 -12.50 -35.33 -53.29
N THR A 202 -12.66 -35.37 -51.96
CA THR A 202 -11.92 -34.51 -51.02
C THR A 202 -11.23 -35.31 -49.92
N ASP A 203 -9.95 -35.02 -49.69
CA ASP A 203 -9.20 -35.50 -48.53
C ASP A 203 -9.29 -34.48 -47.39
N TYR A 204 -9.69 -34.92 -46.20
CA TYR A 204 -9.69 -34.08 -44.99
C TYR A 204 -8.26 -33.97 -44.45
N ILE A 205 -7.74 -32.74 -44.41
CA ILE A 205 -6.42 -32.40 -43.85
C ILE A 205 -6.64 -31.57 -42.61
N SER A 206 -5.89 -31.84 -41.55
CA SER A 206 -5.84 -31.02 -40.34
C SER A 206 -4.38 -30.81 -39.98
N ASP A 207 -3.92 -29.57 -39.97
CA ASP A 207 -2.62 -29.23 -39.41
C ASP A 207 -2.64 -29.42 -37.88
N THR A 208 -1.48 -29.74 -37.28
CA THR A 208 -1.34 -29.81 -35.83
C THR A 208 -1.62 -28.44 -35.20
N GLY A 209 -2.35 -28.44 -34.08
CA GLY A 209 -2.64 -27.22 -33.34
C GLY A 209 -1.36 -26.53 -32.88
N GLN A 210 -1.25 -25.24 -33.16
CA GLN A 210 -0.15 -24.37 -32.77
C GLN A 210 -0.66 -23.40 -31.69
N SER A 211 0.13 -23.18 -30.65
CA SER A 211 -0.15 -22.22 -29.57
C SER A 211 0.90 -21.11 -29.58
N ASP A 212 0.71 -20.10 -28.74
CA ASP A 212 1.70 -19.06 -28.38
C ASP A 212 2.02 -18.06 -29.51
N LEU A 213 2.75 -16.99 -29.13
CA LEU A 213 3.54 -16.17 -30.03
C LEU A 213 5.03 -16.50 -29.82
N VAL A 214 5.68 -17.08 -30.83
CA VAL A 214 7.06 -17.61 -30.71
C VAL A 214 7.95 -17.01 -31.78
N VAL A 215 9.08 -16.43 -31.37
CA VAL A 215 10.19 -16.05 -32.26
C VAL A 215 11.45 -16.81 -31.86
N SER A 216 11.97 -17.67 -32.76
CA SER A 216 13.11 -18.55 -32.47
C SER A 216 14.50 -17.93 -32.65
N THR A 217 14.65 -16.77 -33.31
CA THR A 217 15.90 -15.98 -33.26
C THR A 217 15.68 -14.47 -33.49
N ASN A 218 16.03 -13.66 -32.49
CA ASN A 218 16.30 -12.21 -32.51
C ASN A 218 15.22 -11.24 -33.03
N GLY A 219 14.12 -11.72 -33.60
CA GLY A 219 13.00 -10.88 -34.01
C GLY A 219 12.16 -10.41 -32.83
N SER A 220 11.56 -9.22 -32.95
CA SER A 220 10.67 -8.67 -31.93
C SER A 220 9.21 -9.06 -32.18
N ILE A 221 8.41 -9.10 -31.12
CA ILE A 221 6.96 -9.27 -31.19
C ILE A 221 6.32 -7.90 -30.93
N HIS A 222 5.44 -7.45 -31.81
CA HIS A 222 4.60 -6.27 -31.63
C HIS A 222 3.17 -6.65 -31.98
N LEU A 223 2.33 -6.79 -30.94
CA LEU A 223 0.89 -6.94 -31.07
C LEU A 223 0.23 -5.68 -30.51
N GLU A 224 -0.58 -5.02 -31.35
CA GLU A 224 -1.31 -3.81 -31.00
C GLU A 224 -2.78 -3.94 -31.39
N THR A 225 -3.70 -3.69 -30.47
CA THR A 225 -5.13 -3.58 -30.80
C THR A 225 -5.50 -2.12 -31.02
N GLN A 226 -6.42 -1.82 -31.94
CA GLN A 226 -6.98 -0.47 -32.16
C GLN A 226 -8.05 -0.12 -31.11
N GLN A 227 -8.81 -1.14 -30.69
CA GLN A 227 -9.79 -1.15 -29.60
C GLN A 227 -9.68 -2.52 -28.90
N GLY A 228 -10.23 -2.69 -27.71
CA GLY A 228 -10.34 -4.03 -27.09
C GLY A 228 -9.07 -4.55 -26.38
N ALA A 229 -9.17 -5.79 -25.90
CA ALA A 229 -8.22 -6.45 -25.00
C ALA A 229 -7.14 -7.27 -25.72
N ILE A 230 -6.03 -7.51 -25.03
CA ILE A 230 -5.08 -8.60 -25.32
C ILE A 230 -5.13 -9.62 -24.18
N THR A 231 -5.49 -10.87 -24.48
CA THR A 231 -5.47 -11.97 -23.51
C THR A 231 -4.46 -13.04 -23.91
N ILE A 232 -3.45 -13.30 -23.08
CA ILE A 232 -2.44 -14.35 -23.30
C ILE A 232 -2.82 -15.62 -22.52
N LYS A 233 -2.67 -16.80 -23.13
CA LYS A 233 -2.86 -18.14 -22.52
C LYS A 233 -1.80 -19.15 -22.99
N ASP A 234 -1.76 -20.31 -22.31
CA ASP A 234 -0.90 -21.48 -22.55
C ASP A 234 -1.31 -22.33 -23.79
N GLY A 235 -2.54 -22.14 -24.26
CA GLY A 235 -3.14 -23.06 -25.22
C GLY A 235 -3.19 -24.49 -24.67
N ASN A 236 -2.54 -25.42 -25.39
CA ASN A 236 -2.58 -26.87 -25.14
C ASN A 236 -1.18 -27.52 -25.20
N ASN A 237 -0.11 -26.74 -25.09
CA ASN A 237 1.26 -27.25 -25.08
C ASN A 237 1.76 -27.62 -23.65
N SER A 238 1.12 -27.07 -22.61
CA SER A 238 1.46 -27.26 -21.19
C SER A 238 2.87 -26.80 -20.78
N ASN A 239 3.37 -25.69 -21.35
CA ASN A 239 4.64 -25.07 -20.94
C ASN A 239 4.46 -23.98 -19.85
N ASN A 240 3.23 -23.47 -19.66
CA ASN A 240 2.78 -22.31 -18.87
C ASN A 240 3.20 -20.95 -19.44
N LEU A 241 3.53 -20.88 -20.73
CA LEU A 241 3.96 -19.71 -21.49
C LEU A 241 2.95 -19.42 -22.61
N GLY A 242 2.81 -18.15 -22.99
CA GLY A 242 2.06 -17.76 -24.19
C GLY A 242 2.84 -16.84 -25.13
N ILE A 243 4.02 -16.36 -24.70
CA ILE A 243 4.95 -15.58 -25.52
C ILE A 243 6.38 -16.05 -25.24
N ILE A 244 7.16 -16.31 -26.30
CA ILE A 244 8.54 -16.78 -26.23
C ILE A 244 9.41 -16.01 -27.24
N THR A 245 10.49 -15.34 -26.79
CA THR A 245 11.51 -14.76 -27.68
C THR A 245 12.93 -15.28 -27.41
N ASP A 246 13.43 -16.10 -28.33
CA ASP A 246 14.82 -16.55 -28.36
C ASP A 246 15.73 -15.48 -28.99
N GLY A 247 16.82 -15.12 -28.28
CA GLY A 247 17.76 -14.08 -28.73
C GLY A 247 17.37 -12.69 -28.24
N ASN A 248 17.66 -11.66 -29.04
CA ASN A 248 17.62 -10.24 -28.68
C ASN A 248 16.33 -9.51 -29.15
N GLY A 249 15.18 -10.17 -29.05
CA GLY A 249 13.89 -9.66 -29.52
C GLY A 249 13.06 -8.99 -28.43
N ASN A 250 12.61 -7.75 -28.66
CA ASN A 250 11.71 -7.05 -27.76
C ASN A 250 10.28 -7.63 -27.83
N VAL A 251 9.48 -7.51 -26.77
CA VAL A 251 8.04 -7.84 -26.77
C VAL A 251 7.24 -6.60 -26.44
N ILE A 252 6.42 -6.16 -27.39
CA ILE A 252 5.55 -4.98 -27.29
C ILE A 252 4.10 -5.45 -27.38
N LEU A 253 3.36 -5.34 -26.28
CA LEU A 253 1.92 -5.52 -26.22
C LEU A 253 1.26 -4.17 -25.94
N LYS A 254 0.30 -3.77 -26.77
CA LYS A 254 -0.42 -2.50 -26.60
C LYS A 254 -1.90 -2.69 -26.87
N THR A 255 -2.73 -2.10 -26.01
CA THR A 255 -4.12 -1.84 -26.37
C THR A 255 -4.30 -0.36 -26.69
N ASN A 256 -5.23 -0.05 -27.58
CA ASN A 256 -5.69 1.32 -27.81
C ASN A 256 -7.17 1.48 -27.41
N ALA A 257 -7.59 2.74 -27.31
CA ALA A 257 -8.96 3.14 -26.97
C ALA A 257 -9.47 4.21 -27.95
N GLN A 258 -9.28 3.98 -29.26
CA GLN A 258 -9.62 4.94 -30.31
C GLN A 258 -11.14 5.07 -30.53
N ASP A 259 -11.84 5.83 -29.67
CA ASP A 259 -13.24 6.23 -29.86
C ASP A 259 -13.40 7.17 -31.07
N SER A 260 -13.36 6.59 -32.27
CA SER A 260 -13.53 7.33 -33.52
C SER A 260 -14.98 7.82 -33.72
N THR A 261 -16.00 7.14 -33.16
CA THR A 261 -17.42 7.51 -33.40
C THR A 261 -18.47 7.13 -32.33
N ARG A 262 -18.20 6.34 -31.28
CA ARG A 262 -19.24 5.64 -30.48
C ARG A 262 -19.10 5.72 -28.96
N ARG A 263 -19.47 6.89 -28.42
CA ARG A 263 -19.76 7.17 -27.00
C ARG A 263 -20.94 6.40 -26.35
N ILE A 264 -21.23 5.14 -26.71
CA ILE A 264 -22.26 4.30 -26.07
C ILE A 264 -21.81 2.83 -25.89
N LYS A 265 -20.61 2.65 -25.37
CA LYS A 265 -20.31 1.67 -24.30
C LYS A 265 -19.11 2.23 -23.53
N ALA A 266 -18.81 1.73 -22.34
CA ALA A 266 -17.51 1.99 -21.77
C ALA A 266 -16.46 1.19 -22.57
N ILE A 267 -15.31 1.81 -22.87
CA ILE A 267 -14.08 1.07 -23.24
C ILE A 267 -13.52 0.53 -21.91
N GLU A 268 -14.27 -0.41 -21.34
CA GLU A 268 -14.10 -0.83 -19.95
C GLU A 268 -12.95 -1.84 -19.83
N ASP A 269 -12.68 -2.60 -20.89
CA ASP A 269 -11.72 -3.70 -20.88
C ASP A 269 -10.73 -3.65 -22.06
N ALA A 270 -10.16 -2.47 -22.36
CA ALA A 270 -8.95 -2.39 -23.21
C ALA A 270 -7.70 -2.90 -22.44
N ASN A 271 -7.82 -4.07 -21.82
CA ASN A 271 -6.91 -4.61 -20.81
C ASN A 271 -5.81 -5.46 -21.47
N ILE A 272 -4.68 -5.61 -20.79
CA ILE A 272 -3.70 -6.66 -21.10
C ILE A 272 -3.76 -7.69 -19.97
N ILE A 273 -4.05 -8.95 -20.29
CA ILE A 273 -4.29 -10.03 -19.32
C ILE A 273 -3.36 -11.22 -19.62
N LEU A 274 -2.33 -11.39 -18.79
CA LEU A 274 -1.29 -12.40 -18.97
C LEU A 274 -1.61 -13.65 -18.14
N ASN A 275 -2.42 -14.57 -18.66
CA ASN A 275 -2.75 -15.84 -17.98
C ASN A 275 -1.76 -16.97 -18.26
N ALA A 276 -0.79 -16.74 -19.14
CA ALA A 276 0.40 -17.55 -19.31
C ALA A 276 1.62 -16.65 -19.43
N GLY A 277 2.79 -17.23 -19.17
CA GLY A 277 4.03 -16.49 -18.96
C GLY A 277 4.64 -15.92 -20.22
N VAL A 278 5.59 -15.01 -20.02
CA VAL A 278 6.40 -14.42 -21.08
C VAL A 278 7.86 -14.72 -20.78
N GLU A 279 8.48 -15.57 -21.62
CA GLU A 279 9.90 -15.91 -21.51
C GLU A 279 10.70 -15.24 -22.63
N MET A 280 11.69 -14.44 -22.24
CA MET A 280 12.57 -13.72 -23.16
C MET A 280 14.03 -14.02 -22.82
N ASN A 281 14.87 -14.20 -23.83
CA ASN A 281 16.30 -14.35 -23.58
C ASN A 281 16.97 -12.98 -23.37
N GLN A 282 16.84 -12.06 -24.32
CA GLN A 282 17.30 -10.68 -24.26
C GLN A 282 16.32 -9.76 -25.00
N GLY A 283 16.17 -8.52 -24.55
CA GLY A 283 15.30 -7.51 -25.15
C GLY A 283 14.34 -6.90 -24.14
N ASP A 284 13.77 -5.76 -24.52
CA ASP A 284 12.87 -5.00 -23.66
C ASP A 284 11.43 -5.53 -23.78
N ALA A 285 10.75 -5.65 -22.63
CA ALA A 285 9.31 -5.90 -22.57
C ALA A 285 8.57 -4.58 -22.36
N LEU A 286 7.55 -4.30 -23.16
CA LEU A 286 6.67 -3.14 -23.00
C LEU A 286 5.21 -3.59 -23.11
N PHE A 287 4.52 -3.64 -21.97
CA PHE A 287 3.08 -3.93 -21.93
C PHE A 287 2.34 -2.65 -21.54
N ALA A 288 1.67 -2.03 -22.51
CA ALA A 288 1.03 -0.72 -22.35
C ALA A 288 -0.50 -0.82 -22.55
N SER A 289 -1.23 -0.84 -21.44
CA SER A 289 -2.69 -1.00 -21.40
C SER A 289 -3.41 0.35 -21.27
N GLN A 290 -4.46 0.59 -22.08
CA GLN A 290 -5.45 1.66 -21.86
C GLN A 290 -6.53 1.27 -20.83
N GLY A 291 -6.62 -0.02 -20.53
CA GLY A 291 -7.45 -0.59 -19.48
C GLY A 291 -6.64 -0.81 -18.19
N ASP A 292 -6.95 -1.91 -17.51
CA ASP A 292 -6.10 -2.48 -16.46
C ASP A 292 -5.01 -3.37 -17.08
N LEU A 293 -3.94 -3.65 -16.32
CA LEU A 293 -2.91 -4.64 -16.67
C LEU A 293 -2.88 -5.72 -15.60
N ILE A 294 -3.08 -6.97 -15.99
CA ILE A 294 -3.24 -8.12 -15.09
C ILE A 294 -2.15 -9.15 -15.40
N VAL A 295 -1.24 -9.37 -14.44
CA VAL A 295 -0.11 -10.29 -14.54
C VAL A 295 -0.43 -11.54 -13.72
N ASN A 296 -1.06 -12.55 -14.33
CA ASN A 296 -1.47 -13.81 -13.69
C ASN A 296 -0.43 -14.94 -13.84
N SER A 297 0.60 -14.76 -14.68
CA SER A 297 1.74 -15.67 -14.83
C SER A 297 3.06 -14.90 -14.93
N GLU A 298 4.17 -15.62 -14.82
CA GLU A 298 5.52 -15.06 -14.68
C GLU A 298 6.01 -14.33 -15.93
N ILE A 299 6.67 -13.19 -15.74
CA ILE A 299 7.37 -12.44 -16.79
C ILE A 299 8.87 -12.54 -16.49
N GLN A 300 9.65 -13.13 -17.40
CA GLN A 300 11.10 -13.28 -17.24
C GLN A 300 11.87 -12.81 -18.48
N THR A 301 12.93 -12.01 -18.27
CA THR A 301 14.00 -11.79 -19.25
C THR A 301 15.39 -11.98 -18.64
N ASN A 302 16.37 -12.51 -19.39
CA ASN A 302 17.75 -12.56 -18.89
C ASN A 302 18.45 -11.19 -19.06
N SER A 303 18.03 -10.33 -19.99
CA SER A 303 18.51 -8.94 -20.05
C SER A 303 17.60 -8.03 -20.89
N GLY A 304 17.56 -6.74 -20.54
CA GLY A 304 16.64 -5.74 -21.13
C GLY A 304 15.57 -5.31 -20.12
N ASP A 305 14.90 -4.20 -20.39
CA ASP A 305 14.05 -3.55 -19.39
C ASP A 305 12.59 -4.04 -19.46
N ILE A 306 11.98 -4.34 -18.31
CA ILE A 306 10.56 -4.71 -18.22
C ILE A 306 9.75 -3.47 -17.85
N ASN A 307 8.91 -3.00 -18.78
CA ASN A 307 8.11 -1.78 -18.67
C ASN A 307 6.62 -2.11 -18.69
N LEU A 308 6.00 -2.11 -17.52
CA LEU A 308 4.58 -2.33 -17.32
C LEU A 308 3.85 -0.99 -17.15
N ILE A 309 3.00 -0.63 -18.11
CA ILE A 309 2.29 0.65 -18.11
C ILE A 309 0.78 0.38 -18.19
N SER A 310 0.02 0.99 -17.30
CA SER A 310 -1.45 0.90 -17.29
C SER A 310 -2.06 2.27 -17.11
N ASP A 311 -3.02 2.61 -17.97
CA ASP A 311 -3.77 3.84 -17.86
C ASP A 311 -4.77 3.79 -16.68
N LYS A 312 -5.20 2.58 -16.27
CA LYS A 312 -5.93 2.31 -15.02
C LYS A 312 -5.00 1.65 -13.99
N ASN A 313 -5.36 0.49 -13.43
CA ASN A 313 -4.66 -0.17 -12.33
C ASN A 313 -3.71 -1.27 -12.86
N ILE A 314 -2.80 -1.74 -12.01
CA ILE A 314 -1.95 -2.90 -12.29
C ILE A 314 -2.16 -3.94 -11.17
N PHE A 315 -2.55 -5.15 -11.56
CA PHE A 315 -2.72 -6.29 -10.66
C PHE A 315 -1.60 -7.30 -10.91
N GLN A 316 -0.67 -7.41 -9.98
CA GLN A 316 0.44 -8.36 -10.06
C GLN A 316 0.12 -9.59 -9.20
N ASN A 317 -0.26 -10.68 -9.86
CA ASN A 317 -0.62 -11.94 -9.21
C ASN A 317 0.45 -13.02 -9.36
N ALA A 318 1.54 -12.71 -10.08
CA ALA A 318 2.69 -13.57 -10.34
C ALA A 318 4.01 -12.78 -10.30
N ASN A 319 5.13 -13.47 -10.51
CA ASN A 319 6.45 -12.87 -10.44
C ASN A 319 6.84 -12.06 -11.69
N ILE A 320 7.75 -11.11 -11.48
CA ILE A 320 8.40 -10.35 -12.55
C ILE A 320 9.91 -10.38 -12.28
N TYR A 321 10.70 -10.92 -13.21
CA TYR A 321 12.14 -11.12 -13.01
C TYR A 321 12.98 -10.66 -14.21
N VAL A 322 14.06 -9.94 -13.92
CA VAL A 322 15.14 -9.68 -14.87
C VAL A 322 16.50 -10.04 -14.28
N SER A 323 17.36 -10.70 -15.06
CA SER A 323 18.74 -10.97 -14.61
C SER A 323 19.65 -9.74 -14.75
N GLU A 324 19.66 -9.02 -15.88
CA GLU A 324 20.37 -7.72 -16.03
C GLU A 324 19.54 -6.69 -16.82
N GLY A 325 18.86 -5.80 -16.10
CA GLY A 325 17.98 -4.74 -16.64
C GLY A 325 17.22 -4.03 -15.51
N GLN A 326 16.40 -3.04 -15.86
CA GLN A 326 15.48 -2.34 -14.96
C GLN A 326 14.06 -2.96 -15.02
N ILE A 327 13.31 -2.88 -13.92
CA ILE A 327 11.85 -3.09 -13.94
C ILE A 327 11.15 -1.79 -13.59
N GLN A 328 10.24 -1.33 -14.46
CA GLN A 328 9.35 -0.21 -14.18
C GLN A 328 7.88 -0.64 -14.26
N VAL A 329 7.11 -0.30 -13.22
CA VAL A 329 5.66 -0.58 -13.12
C VAL A 329 4.95 0.74 -12.86
N SER A 330 4.03 1.14 -13.74
CA SER A 330 3.50 2.50 -13.82
C SER A 330 1.99 2.55 -14.08
N SER A 331 1.22 2.84 -13.03
CA SER A 331 -0.22 3.09 -13.10
C SER A 331 -0.52 4.59 -13.20
N LEU A 332 -1.00 5.05 -14.35
CA LEU A 332 -1.14 6.48 -14.65
C LEU A 332 -2.35 7.14 -13.97
N LYS A 333 -3.40 6.37 -13.63
CA LYS A 333 -4.65 6.88 -13.01
C LYS A 333 -5.23 5.95 -11.92
N GLY A 334 -4.71 4.74 -11.77
CA GLY A 334 -5.18 3.71 -10.84
C GLY A 334 -4.23 3.45 -9.67
N THR A 335 -4.34 2.24 -9.11
CA THR A 335 -3.45 1.65 -8.10
C THR A 335 -2.43 0.69 -8.73
N ILE A 336 -1.43 0.28 -7.95
CA ILE A 336 -0.70 -0.98 -8.16
C ILE A 336 -1.02 -1.90 -6.97
N GLU A 337 -1.44 -3.13 -7.23
CA GLU A 337 -1.73 -4.14 -6.21
C GLU A 337 -0.94 -5.42 -6.51
N MET A 338 0.00 -5.76 -5.63
CA MET A 338 0.69 -7.05 -5.62
C MET A 338 -0.09 -8.04 -4.76
N THR A 339 -0.34 -9.26 -5.25
CA THR A 339 -0.86 -10.36 -4.43
C THR A 339 0.22 -10.83 -3.45
N ASN A 340 -0.16 -11.12 -2.20
CA ASN A 340 0.67 -11.75 -1.18
C ASN A 340 1.55 -12.89 -1.73
N GLY A 341 2.88 -12.76 -1.58
CA GLY A 341 3.87 -13.74 -2.01
C GLY A 341 4.34 -13.60 -3.46
N SER A 342 3.76 -12.70 -4.26
CA SER A 342 4.34 -12.31 -5.56
C SER A 342 5.62 -11.49 -5.38
N MET A 343 6.58 -11.67 -6.28
CA MET A 343 7.88 -11.01 -6.22
C MET A 343 8.22 -10.26 -7.51
N THR A 344 8.79 -9.07 -7.36
CA THR A 344 9.50 -8.36 -8.44
C THR A 344 10.97 -8.30 -8.10
N SER A 345 11.83 -8.77 -9.02
CA SER A 345 13.24 -9.06 -8.72
C SER A 345 14.19 -8.68 -9.85
N VAL A 346 15.27 -7.98 -9.49
CA VAL A 346 16.40 -7.65 -10.38
C VAL A 346 17.66 -8.35 -9.87
N GLY A 347 18.11 -9.37 -10.59
CA GLY A 347 19.28 -10.18 -10.22
C GLY A 347 20.63 -9.46 -10.37
N GLY A 348 20.66 -8.38 -11.15
CA GLY A 348 21.86 -7.67 -11.59
C GLY A 348 22.06 -6.31 -10.94
N SER A 349 22.48 -5.31 -11.71
CA SER A 349 22.78 -3.96 -11.21
C SER A 349 21.69 -2.90 -11.43
N GLY A 350 20.56 -3.27 -12.04
CA GLY A 350 19.41 -2.37 -12.28
C GLY A 350 18.57 -2.07 -11.04
N SER A 351 17.50 -1.31 -11.26
CA SER A 351 16.56 -0.85 -10.22
C SER A 351 15.14 -1.36 -10.45
N ILE A 352 14.30 -1.24 -9.41
CA ILE A 352 12.85 -1.42 -9.51
C ILE A 352 12.19 -0.05 -9.27
N ILE A 353 11.31 0.39 -10.17
CA ILE A 353 10.57 1.66 -10.04
C ILE A 353 9.07 1.40 -10.13
N TYR A 354 8.36 1.56 -9.01
CA TYR A 354 6.91 1.46 -8.91
C TYR A 354 6.33 2.86 -8.78
N SER A 355 5.37 3.23 -9.62
CA SER A 355 4.62 4.48 -9.44
C SER A 355 3.15 4.35 -9.82
N ALA A 356 2.27 4.85 -8.96
CA ALA A 356 0.84 4.86 -9.18
C ALA A 356 0.27 6.25 -8.90
N LYS A 357 -0.87 6.57 -9.52
CA LYS A 357 -1.60 7.79 -9.20
C LYS A 357 -2.31 7.68 -7.85
N LYS A 358 -2.81 6.50 -7.52
CA LYS A 358 -3.37 6.14 -6.22
C LYS A 358 -2.39 5.21 -5.49
N ASP A 359 -2.93 4.39 -4.61
CA ASP A 359 -2.26 3.53 -3.65
C ASP A 359 -1.38 2.45 -4.32
N ILE A 360 -0.32 2.05 -3.61
CA ILE A 360 0.58 0.96 -4.00
C ILE A 360 0.64 -0.05 -2.85
N ALA A 361 -0.01 -1.20 -3.04
CA ALA A 361 0.05 -2.33 -2.11
C ALA A 361 1.15 -3.29 -2.57
N ILE A 362 2.22 -3.45 -1.78
CA ILE A 362 3.42 -4.21 -2.16
C ILE A 362 3.51 -5.58 -1.47
N SER A 363 4.02 -6.57 -2.19
CA SER A 363 4.38 -7.89 -1.65
C SER A 363 5.91 -7.94 -1.44
N VAL A 364 6.71 -8.38 -2.43
CA VAL A 364 8.18 -8.38 -2.35
C VAL A 364 8.83 -7.70 -3.56
N LEU A 365 9.69 -6.70 -3.30
CA LEU A 365 10.54 -6.00 -4.25
C LEU A 365 12.01 -6.24 -3.87
N ASN A 366 12.82 -6.76 -4.78
CA ASN A 366 14.20 -7.19 -4.51
C ASN A 366 15.17 -6.75 -5.61
N ALA A 367 16.13 -5.87 -5.31
CA ALA A 367 17.13 -5.40 -6.27
C ALA A 367 18.45 -5.05 -5.57
N ASN A 368 19.59 -5.47 -6.15
CA ASN A 368 20.90 -5.26 -5.50
C ASN A 368 21.31 -3.79 -5.33
N GLN A 369 20.64 -2.85 -6.01
CA GLN A 369 20.95 -1.41 -5.97
C GLN A 369 19.79 -0.59 -5.41
N GLU A 370 18.87 -0.12 -6.24
CA GLU A 370 17.84 0.87 -5.86
C GLU A 370 16.42 0.36 -6.10
N ILE A 371 15.52 0.65 -5.15
CA ILE A 371 14.08 0.49 -5.30
C ILE A 371 13.39 1.83 -5.02
N GLN A 372 12.57 2.28 -5.97
CA GLN A 372 11.77 3.49 -5.87
C GLN A 372 10.27 3.13 -5.86
N VAL A 373 9.50 3.68 -4.92
CA VAL A 373 8.04 3.49 -4.83
C VAL A 373 7.36 4.86 -4.65
N ASN A 374 6.51 5.26 -5.61
CA ASN A 374 5.95 6.61 -5.69
C ASN A 374 4.42 6.60 -5.92
N SER A 375 3.66 6.73 -4.82
CA SER A 375 2.20 6.83 -4.74
C SER A 375 1.77 8.30 -4.73
N ILE A 376 1.40 8.84 -5.91
CA ILE A 376 1.31 10.30 -6.14
C ILE A 376 0.15 10.96 -5.36
N SER A 377 -0.90 10.22 -5.04
CA SER A 377 -2.03 10.68 -4.22
C SER A 377 -2.74 9.55 -3.48
N GLY A 378 -1.99 8.52 -3.10
CA GLY A 378 -2.45 7.38 -2.31
C GLY A 378 -1.50 7.08 -1.15
N GLU A 379 -1.69 5.92 -0.53
CA GLU A 379 -0.73 5.33 0.43
C GLU A 379 0.30 4.41 -0.27
N ILE A 380 1.31 3.97 0.48
CA ILE A 380 2.07 2.75 0.22
C ILE A 380 1.79 1.81 1.38
N SER A 381 1.31 0.59 1.12
CA SER A 381 0.88 -0.37 2.15
C SER A 381 1.46 -1.76 1.94
N ASP A 382 1.64 -2.49 3.05
CA ASP A 382 2.03 -3.89 3.03
C ASP A 382 0.84 -4.77 2.56
N HIS A 383 1.13 -5.78 1.74
CA HIS A 383 0.22 -6.83 1.33
C HIS A 383 0.87 -8.23 1.37
N LEU A 384 2.01 -8.37 2.05
CA LEU A 384 2.68 -9.61 2.40
C LEU A 384 2.17 -10.10 3.76
N VAL A 385 1.85 -11.39 3.86
CA VAL A 385 1.29 -12.02 5.09
C VAL A 385 2.38 -12.73 5.91
N GLU A 386 3.62 -12.74 5.42
CA GLU A 386 4.80 -13.21 6.16
C GLU A 386 5.66 -12.00 6.57
N GLU A 387 5.98 -11.93 7.86
CA GLU A 387 6.84 -10.94 8.57
C GLU A 387 8.29 -10.96 8.04
N THR A 388 8.45 -10.61 6.76
CA THR A 388 9.67 -10.70 5.95
C THR A 388 9.75 -9.47 5.05
N ALA A 389 10.95 -9.12 4.60
CA ALA A 389 11.17 -7.81 3.96
C ALA A 389 10.40 -7.66 2.64
N ASN A 390 9.41 -6.75 2.62
CA ASN A 390 8.78 -6.26 1.41
C ASN A 390 9.78 -5.62 0.45
N ILE A 391 10.81 -4.95 0.99
CA ILE A 391 11.80 -4.23 0.18
C ILE A 391 13.22 -4.63 0.59
N ILE A 392 13.96 -5.21 -0.35
CA ILE A 392 15.34 -5.68 -0.20
C ILE A 392 16.22 -4.92 -1.20
N SER A 393 17.08 -4.01 -0.73
CA SER A 393 17.97 -3.21 -1.61
C SER A 393 19.09 -2.46 -0.89
N GLN A 394 19.99 -1.81 -1.63
CA GLN A 394 20.97 -0.88 -1.05
C GLN A 394 20.39 0.51 -0.82
N GLN A 395 19.46 0.97 -1.66
CA GLN A 395 18.78 2.27 -1.54
C GLN A 395 17.26 2.09 -1.73
N ILE A 396 16.49 2.52 -0.73
CA ILE A 396 15.04 2.69 -0.82
C ILE A 396 14.73 4.17 -0.97
N THR A 397 13.92 4.52 -1.97
CA THR A 397 13.27 5.83 -2.09
C THR A 397 11.75 5.61 -2.07
N MET A 398 11.05 6.13 -1.07
CA MET A 398 9.58 6.01 -0.99
C MET A 398 8.91 7.38 -0.92
N THR A 399 7.85 7.58 -1.69
CA THR A 399 7.01 8.77 -1.64
C THR A 399 5.53 8.41 -1.72
N ALA A 400 4.74 8.93 -0.78
CA ALA A 400 3.29 8.76 -0.72
C ALA A 400 2.58 10.09 -0.42
N ALA A 401 1.24 10.07 -0.33
CA ALA A 401 0.43 11.21 0.10
C ALA A 401 -0.55 10.91 1.24
N LEU A 402 -0.92 9.64 1.44
CA LEU A 402 -1.88 9.19 2.46
C LEU A 402 -1.25 8.25 3.53
N GLY A 403 0.08 8.13 3.55
CA GLY A 403 0.82 7.29 4.48
C GLY A 403 1.73 6.25 3.80
N ILE A 404 2.65 5.68 4.58
CA ILE A 404 3.58 4.60 4.20
C ILE A 404 3.58 3.60 5.37
N GLY A 405 3.04 2.40 5.17
CA GLY A 405 2.92 1.39 6.23
C GLY A 405 1.92 1.73 7.36
N ALA A 406 0.99 2.67 7.13
CA ALA A 406 0.11 3.19 8.18
C ALA A 406 -0.96 2.18 8.69
N THR A 407 -1.19 1.08 7.96
CA THR A 407 -2.08 -0.03 8.38
C THR A 407 -1.29 -1.21 8.97
N ASP A 408 -0.13 -1.52 8.40
CA ASP A 408 0.85 -2.53 8.82
C ASP A 408 2.23 -2.07 8.29
N ASP A 409 3.32 -2.25 9.05
CA ASP A 409 4.62 -1.64 8.72
C ASP A 409 5.30 -2.24 7.50
N ILE A 410 5.88 -1.37 6.67
CA ILE A 410 6.72 -1.82 5.56
C ILE A 410 7.98 -2.49 6.13
N ASN A 411 8.01 -3.81 6.02
CA ASN A 411 9.13 -4.65 6.41
C ASN A 411 10.27 -4.43 5.40
N THR A 412 11.48 -4.14 5.88
CA THR A 412 12.63 -3.78 5.03
C THR A 412 13.91 -4.51 5.41
N ASN A 413 14.80 -4.66 4.43
CA ASN A 413 16.18 -5.07 4.62
C ASN A 413 17.03 -4.22 3.68
N ALA A 414 17.32 -2.98 4.10
CA ALA A 414 18.02 -2.02 3.26
C ALA A 414 19.05 -1.16 3.99
N ARG A 415 20.00 -0.60 3.23
CA ARG A 415 21.04 0.27 3.78
C ARG A 415 20.62 1.73 3.84
N ASN A 416 20.24 2.32 2.71
CA ASN A 416 20.01 3.76 2.58
C ASN A 416 18.51 4.08 2.43
N PHE A 417 18.01 5.08 3.16
CA PHE A 417 16.58 5.45 3.18
C PHE A 417 16.35 6.93 2.84
N ASP A 418 15.50 7.19 1.85
CA ASP A 418 14.94 8.52 1.52
C ASP A 418 13.41 8.41 1.41
N VAL A 419 12.70 8.73 2.50
CA VAL A 419 11.26 8.46 2.65
C VAL A 419 10.49 9.76 2.86
N GLN A 420 9.35 9.89 2.17
CA GLN A 420 8.47 11.06 2.32
C GLN A 420 6.97 10.71 2.22
N ASN A 421 6.19 11.01 3.26
CA ASN A 421 4.76 11.24 3.07
C ASN A 421 4.54 12.75 2.80
N SER A 422 4.01 13.07 1.63
CA SER A 422 3.98 14.41 1.05
C SER A 422 2.62 15.11 1.13
N GLY A 423 1.60 14.42 1.63
CA GLY A 423 0.24 14.93 1.75
C GLY A 423 -0.18 15.27 3.18
N GLU A 424 -1.44 15.65 3.33
CA GLU A 424 -2.04 16.23 4.55
C GLU A 424 -2.51 15.16 5.57
N THR A 425 -2.27 13.86 5.33
CA THR A 425 -2.76 12.76 6.18
C THR A 425 -1.89 11.51 6.10
N GLY A 426 -2.00 10.65 7.11
CA GLY A 426 -1.37 9.32 7.18
C GLY A 426 -0.02 9.35 7.87
N ASP A 427 0.45 8.17 8.28
CA ASP A 427 1.66 7.97 9.09
C ASP A 427 2.79 7.34 8.25
N ILE A 428 4.03 7.34 8.75
CA ILE A 428 5.16 6.59 8.16
C ILE A 428 5.60 5.54 9.17
N TYR A 429 5.42 4.26 8.86
CA TYR A 429 5.77 3.15 9.75
C TYR A 429 6.56 2.08 8.97
N ILE A 430 7.80 1.85 9.43
CA ILE A 430 8.81 0.98 8.79
C ILE A 430 9.51 0.16 9.87
N SER A 431 9.72 -1.14 9.62
CA SER A 431 10.64 -1.98 10.39
C SER A 431 11.75 -2.52 9.51
N ASP A 432 13.00 -2.27 9.87
CA ASP A 432 14.13 -2.99 9.26
C ASP A 432 14.44 -4.28 10.05
N ILE A 433 14.31 -5.40 9.34
CA ILE A 433 14.56 -6.77 9.83
C ILE A 433 15.93 -7.29 9.41
N GLY A 434 16.75 -6.45 8.78
CA GLY A 434 18.03 -6.77 8.17
C GLY A 434 19.10 -7.24 9.18
N LEU A 435 20.13 -7.89 8.64
CA LEU A 435 21.18 -8.56 9.44
C LEU A 435 22.61 -8.10 9.12
N ALA A 436 22.80 -7.19 8.15
CA ALA A 436 24.11 -6.80 7.63
C ALA A 436 24.17 -5.31 7.28
N ASP A 437 25.36 -4.72 7.43
CA ASP A 437 25.62 -3.27 7.45
C ASP A 437 24.78 -2.50 8.49
N ASP A 438 25.12 -1.24 8.74
CA ASP A 438 24.26 -0.31 9.50
C ASP A 438 23.25 0.37 8.54
N ILE A 439 22.32 1.14 9.10
CA ILE A 439 21.27 1.85 8.36
C ILE A 439 21.65 3.34 8.25
N GLU A 440 21.58 3.89 7.04
CA GLU A 440 21.88 5.29 6.72
C GLU A 440 20.60 6.00 6.24
N ILE A 441 20.02 6.84 7.10
CA ILE A 441 18.79 7.58 6.83
C ILE A 441 19.16 8.98 6.34
N LYS A 442 18.87 9.25 5.07
CA LYS A 442 18.93 10.57 4.45
C LYS A 442 17.71 11.41 4.80
N GLN A 443 16.53 10.77 4.84
CA GLN A 443 15.26 11.44 5.15
C GLN A 443 14.20 10.46 5.66
N LEU A 444 13.50 10.83 6.73
CA LEU A 444 12.12 10.43 7.01
C LEU A 444 11.28 11.72 7.15
N ALA A 445 10.45 12.07 6.17
CA ALA A 445 9.71 13.34 6.21
C ALA A 445 8.20 13.16 6.04
N GLN A 446 7.46 13.67 7.01
CA GLN A 446 6.01 13.70 7.06
C GLN A 446 5.56 15.18 7.01
N ASN A 447 4.72 15.51 6.03
CA ASN A 447 4.34 16.90 5.72
C ASN A 447 2.89 17.22 6.14
N ASN A 448 2.40 16.49 7.15
CA ASN A 448 1.06 16.61 7.68
C ASN A 448 0.94 17.76 8.70
N HIS A 449 0.10 18.75 8.42
CA HIS A 449 -0.18 19.86 9.34
C HIS A 449 -1.52 19.72 10.12
N ASP A 450 -2.42 18.82 9.69
CA ASP A 450 -3.85 18.83 10.06
C ASP A 450 -4.30 17.61 10.89
N SER A 451 -3.46 16.59 11.03
CA SER A 451 -3.59 15.54 12.05
C SER A 451 -2.23 15.21 12.67
N ASP A 452 -2.18 14.11 13.44
CA ASP A 452 -0.95 13.63 14.07
C ASP A 452 0.10 13.28 12.99
N GLY A 453 -0.04 12.15 12.28
CA GLY A 453 0.91 11.85 11.19
C GLY A 453 2.26 11.48 11.79
N ASP A 454 2.35 10.29 12.36
CA ASP A 454 3.53 9.86 13.10
C ASP A 454 4.64 9.36 12.15
N ILE A 455 5.88 9.33 12.65
CA ILE A 455 6.99 8.59 12.04
C ILE A 455 7.45 7.56 13.05
N ILE A 456 7.34 6.28 12.72
CA ILE A 456 7.81 5.16 13.53
C ILE A 456 8.83 4.37 12.70
N PHE A 457 10.07 4.27 13.19
CA PHE A 457 11.13 3.50 12.57
C PHE A 457 11.72 2.48 13.56
N ASN A 458 11.47 1.21 13.31
CA ASN A 458 12.05 0.12 14.08
C ASN A 458 13.33 -0.41 13.40
N SER A 459 14.33 -0.79 14.18
CA SER A 459 15.38 -1.71 13.73
C SER A 459 15.53 -2.85 14.71
N LEU A 460 15.38 -4.08 14.23
CA LEU A 460 15.48 -5.26 15.11
C LEU A 460 16.91 -5.54 15.56
N LYS A 461 17.94 -5.11 14.80
CA LYS A 461 19.35 -5.52 15.03
C LYS A 461 20.44 -4.53 14.62
N ARG A 462 20.17 -3.53 13.78
CA ARG A 462 21.20 -2.73 13.09
C ARG A 462 21.27 -1.31 13.67
N SER A 463 22.45 -0.72 13.65
CA SER A 463 22.61 0.68 14.08
C SER A 463 21.94 1.62 13.08
N VAL A 464 21.43 2.77 13.51
CA VAL A 464 20.77 3.75 12.65
C VAL A 464 21.50 5.10 12.69
N LYS A 465 21.89 5.60 11.53
CA LYS A 465 22.54 6.90 11.38
C LYS A 465 21.66 7.86 10.56
N LEU A 466 21.24 8.97 11.16
CA LEU A 466 20.72 10.11 10.39
C LEU A 466 21.93 10.86 9.81
N ILE A 467 22.15 10.80 8.50
CA ILE A 467 23.42 11.23 7.87
C ILE A 467 23.54 12.76 7.72
N GLN A 468 24.74 13.31 7.91
CA GLN A 468 24.98 14.76 7.99
C GLN A 468 24.55 15.59 6.77
N GLU A 469 24.60 15.01 5.56
CA GLU A 469 24.15 15.68 4.31
C GLU A 469 22.66 15.45 4.01
N GLY A 470 21.95 14.71 4.87
CA GLY A 470 20.52 14.44 4.79
C GLY A 470 19.64 15.55 5.35
N LYS A 471 18.32 15.36 5.24
CA LYS A 471 17.32 16.22 5.90
C LYS A 471 16.98 15.74 7.32
N GLY A 472 17.36 14.50 7.67
CA GLY A 472 17.10 13.91 8.99
C GLY A 472 15.67 13.37 9.10
N ALA A 473 15.02 13.59 10.26
CA ALA A 473 13.65 13.16 10.49
C ALA A 473 12.74 14.36 10.80
N SER A 474 11.59 14.48 10.15
CA SER A 474 10.68 15.61 10.37
C SER A 474 9.20 15.29 10.23
N THR A 475 8.40 15.61 11.24
CA THR A 475 6.93 15.76 11.15
C THR A 475 6.55 17.24 11.18
N GLN A 476 5.29 17.53 10.89
CA GLN A 476 4.66 18.83 11.11
C GLN A 476 3.44 18.62 12.03
N GLY A 477 2.76 19.69 12.49
CA GLY A 477 1.55 19.55 13.31
C GLY A 477 1.79 18.87 14.66
N THR A 478 1.03 17.80 14.94
CA THR A 478 1.06 17.05 16.19
C THR A 478 1.85 15.73 16.14
N GLY A 479 2.42 15.36 14.98
CA GLY A 479 3.02 14.04 14.76
C GLY A 479 4.25 13.71 15.61
N ASP A 480 4.22 12.55 16.24
CA ASP A 480 5.31 11.99 17.04
C ASP A 480 6.39 11.38 16.15
N ILE A 481 7.65 11.44 16.58
CA ILE A 481 8.77 10.75 15.95
C ILE A 481 9.31 9.70 16.92
N THR A 482 9.23 8.43 16.52
CA THR A 482 9.66 7.26 17.30
C THR A 482 10.74 6.47 16.57
N PHE A 483 11.86 6.24 17.25
CA PHE A 483 12.88 5.26 16.85
C PHE A 483 12.99 4.18 17.94
N SER A 484 12.88 2.89 17.57
CA SER A 484 13.14 1.76 18.48
C SER A 484 14.17 0.80 17.88
N LEU A 485 15.37 0.78 18.45
CA LEU A 485 16.51 -0.02 18.02
C LEU A 485 16.74 -1.15 19.03
N GLN A 486 16.12 -2.29 18.77
CA GLN A 486 16.07 -3.46 19.67
C GLN A 486 17.33 -4.35 19.58
N GLY A 487 18.25 -4.03 18.67
CA GLY A 487 19.53 -4.71 18.55
C GLY A 487 20.42 -4.44 19.74
N LYS A 488 20.74 -5.46 20.55
CA LYS A 488 21.57 -5.35 21.77
C LYS A 488 22.86 -4.52 21.59
N ASP A 489 23.50 -4.63 20.43
CA ASP A 489 24.77 -3.98 20.08
C ASP A 489 24.58 -2.89 19.00
N ALA A 490 23.33 -2.42 18.79
CA ALA A 490 22.96 -1.38 17.83
C ALA A 490 23.03 0.01 18.47
N ASP A 491 23.60 0.95 17.72
CA ASP A 491 23.75 2.36 18.12
C ASP A 491 22.82 3.28 17.31
N MET A 492 22.54 4.47 17.83
CA MET A 492 21.93 5.54 17.03
C MET A 492 22.87 6.76 16.97
N ILE A 493 23.09 7.27 15.75
CA ILE A 493 23.91 8.46 15.49
C ILE A 493 23.06 9.51 14.77
N VAL A 494 22.92 10.69 15.37
CA VAL A 494 22.11 11.80 14.87
C VAL A 494 23.04 12.93 14.39
N ASP A 495 23.41 12.88 13.10
CA ASP A 495 24.18 13.95 12.43
C ASP A 495 23.29 14.88 11.56
N ALA A 496 22.04 14.49 11.28
CA ALA A 496 21.01 15.37 10.72
C ALA A 496 19.85 15.57 11.70
N ALA A 497 19.20 16.73 11.60
CA ALA A 497 18.26 17.22 12.62
C ALA A 497 16.99 16.35 12.73
N ILE A 498 16.40 16.34 13.93
CA ILE A 498 15.08 15.76 14.19
C ILE A 498 14.12 16.91 14.53
N LYS A 499 12.96 16.99 13.86
CA LYS A 499 12.03 18.12 13.96
C LYS A 499 10.57 17.67 14.07
N THR A 500 9.86 18.14 15.08
CA THR A 500 8.39 18.10 15.14
C THR A 500 7.90 19.43 15.70
N GLU A 501 6.70 19.89 15.31
CA GLU A 501 6.18 21.17 15.78
C GLU A 501 5.67 21.05 17.22
N THR A 502 4.68 20.17 17.46
CA THR A 502 4.10 19.96 18.79
C THR A 502 4.07 18.50 19.26
N GLY A 503 4.41 17.54 18.39
CA GLY A 503 4.51 16.13 18.74
C GLY A 503 5.75 15.81 19.58
N ASN A 504 5.78 14.57 20.07
CA ASN A 504 6.82 14.05 20.95
C ASN A 504 8.00 13.48 20.15
N LEU A 505 9.15 13.33 20.81
CA LEU A 505 10.30 12.59 20.30
C LEU A 505 10.60 11.41 21.22
N HIS A 506 10.41 10.19 20.72
CA HIS A 506 10.80 8.96 21.39
C HIS A 506 12.01 8.33 20.68
N ILE A 507 13.06 8.02 21.46
CA ILE A 507 14.22 7.27 20.99
C ILE A 507 14.51 6.17 22.02
N GLU A 508 14.56 4.93 21.57
CA GLU A 508 14.92 3.74 22.35
C GLU A 508 16.05 2.99 21.63
N VAL A 509 17.18 2.76 22.33
CA VAL A 509 18.40 2.14 21.76
C VAL A 509 19.08 1.26 22.80
N GLU A 510 19.44 0.02 22.48
CA GLU A 510 20.02 -0.87 23.50
C GLU A 510 21.48 -0.53 23.92
N ASN A 511 22.33 0.02 23.03
CA ASN A 511 23.75 0.25 23.33
C ASN A 511 24.14 1.74 23.53
N ASN A 512 24.22 2.56 22.47
CA ASN A 512 24.66 3.95 22.55
C ASN A 512 23.84 4.93 21.68
N LEU A 513 23.69 6.18 22.14
CA LEU A 513 22.98 7.26 21.45
C LEU A 513 23.86 8.52 21.38
N GLU A 514 24.31 8.86 20.17
CA GLU A 514 25.16 10.02 19.88
C GLU A 514 24.34 11.09 19.14
N ILE A 515 24.27 12.31 19.69
CA ILE A 515 23.51 13.43 19.11
C ILE A 515 24.44 14.61 18.85
N ASN A 516 24.83 14.77 17.59
CA ASN A 516 25.80 15.76 17.11
C ASN A 516 25.16 17.05 16.60
N VAL A 517 23.86 17.02 16.29
CA VAL A 517 23.07 18.19 15.84
C VAL A 517 21.78 18.35 16.68
N PRO A 518 21.22 19.57 16.78
CA PRO A 518 20.03 19.80 17.58
C PRO A 518 18.79 19.08 17.03
N TYR A 519 17.96 18.60 17.95
CA TYR A 519 16.55 18.29 17.72
C TYR A 519 15.67 19.48 18.13
N GLU A 520 14.51 19.62 17.48
CA GLU A 520 13.54 20.71 17.71
C GLU A 520 12.14 20.12 17.94
N THR A 521 11.53 20.44 19.07
CA THR A 521 10.16 20.06 19.45
C THR A 521 9.67 20.91 20.62
N SER A 522 8.35 21.12 20.75
CA SER A 522 7.71 21.58 22.00
C SER A 522 6.95 20.51 22.78
N GLY A 523 6.91 19.26 22.29
CA GLY A 523 6.32 18.10 22.96
C GLY A 523 7.27 17.45 23.98
N GLU A 524 6.93 16.25 24.45
CA GLU A 524 7.78 15.48 25.36
C GLU A 524 8.95 14.81 24.62
N VAL A 525 10.10 14.68 25.29
CA VAL A 525 11.30 14.06 24.73
C VAL A 525 11.73 12.91 25.62
N THR A 526 11.49 11.68 25.16
CA THR A 526 11.89 10.44 25.83
C THR A 526 13.10 9.85 25.10
N MET A 527 14.18 9.63 25.84
CA MET A 527 15.39 8.97 25.34
C MET A 527 15.76 7.84 26.30
N ASN A 528 15.55 6.60 25.87
CA ASN A 528 15.82 5.37 26.60
C ASN A 528 17.10 4.73 26.03
N ILE A 529 18.04 4.36 26.92
CA ILE A 529 19.16 3.47 26.57
C ILE A 529 19.04 2.16 27.36
N GLY A 530 19.35 1.04 26.70
CA GLY A 530 19.17 -0.33 27.19
C GLY A 530 19.71 -0.63 28.58
N ASN A 531 18.98 -1.46 29.33
CA ASN A 531 19.26 -1.77 30.73
C ASN A 531 20.41 -2.77 30.92
N ASN A 532 21.65 -2.31 30.68
CA ASN A 532 22.86 -3.05 31.04
C ASN A 532 23.02 -3.15 32.58
N TYR A 533 22.35 -4.15 33.19
CA TYR A 533 22.46 -4.55 34.60
C TYR A 533 23.89 -5.03 34.96
N GLY A 534 24.85 -4.12 34.96
CA GLY A 534 26.24 -4.38 35.31
C GLY A 534 27.29 -3.43 34.71
N ASN A 535 26.96 -2.58 33.72
CA ASN A 535 27.95 -1.73 33.07
C ASN A 535 27.35 -0.37 32.61
N THR A 536 27.78 0.74 33.22
CA THR A 536 27.28 2.09 32.90
C THR A 536 28.05 2.71 31.73
N SER A 537 27.88 2.14 30.53
CA SER A 537 28.48 2.62 29.27
C SER A 537 27.47 3.28 28.31
N GLY A 538 26.17 3.07 28.50
CA GLY A 538 25.13 3.79 27.76
C GLY A 538 25.08 5.25 28.20
N ASN A 539 25.70 6.14 27.41
CA ASN A 539 25.91 7.54 27.75
C ASN A 539 25.18 8.43 26.74
N MET A 540 24.23 9.25 27.20
CA MET A 540 23.63 10.28 26.34
C MET A 540 24.56 11.49 26.25
N TYR A 541 25.06 11.80 25.06
CA TYR A 541 25.82 13.02 24.80
C TYR A 541 24.95 14.03 24.07
N ARG A 542 24.76 15.21 24.68
CA ARG A 542 24.07 16.36 24.07
C ARG A 542 25.05 17.51 23.89
N THR A 543 25.46 17.78 22.66
CA THR A 543 26.22 19.00 22.33
C THR A 543 25.24 20.15 22.05
N ASN A 544 25.26 21.18 22.90
CA ASN A 544 24.47 22.39 22.70
C ASN A 544 25.07 23.27 21.58
N SER A 545 24.31 24.24 21.09
CA SER A 545 24.68 25.15 19.99
C SER A 545 25.83 26.12 20.31
N ASP A 546 26.34 26.12 21.54
CA ASP A 546 27.54 26.82 22.02
C ASP A 546 28.79 25.92 22.03
N GLY A 547 28.67 24.65 21.62
CA GLY A 547 29.74 23.64 21.65
C GLY A 547 29.90 22.95 23.00
N VAL A 548 28.97 23.13 23.95
CA VAL A 548 29.04 22.51 25.28
C VAL A 548 28.35 21.14 25.28
N THR A 549 29.15 20.08 25.34
CA THR A 549 28.70 18.69 25.51
C THR A 549 28.28 18.42 26.95
N THR A 550 26.98 18.22 27.20
CA THR A 550 26.48 17.68 28.47
C THR A 550 26.33 16.17 28.38
N PHE A 551 26.92 15.48 29.34
CA PHE A 551 26.77 14.04 29.55
C PHE A 551 25.54 13.76 30.43
N MET A 552 24.70 12.80 30.05
CA MET A 552 23.52 12.39 30.81
C MET A 552 23.43 10.86 30.94
N TRP A 553 22.81 10.39 32.02
CA TRP A 553 22.65 8.97 32.36
C TRP A 553 21.28 8.70 33.02
N GLN A 554 20.82 7.45 33.03
CA GLN A 554 19.55 7.09 33.64
C GLN A 554 19.60 7.13 35.18
N ALA A 555 18.53 7.59 35.83
CA ALA A 555 18.41 7.55 37.29
C ALA A 555 18.29 6.10 37.79
N VAL A 556 19.20 5.68 38.67
CA VAL A 556 19.09 4.42 39.40
C VAL A 556 18.14 4.62 40.60
N PRO A 557 17.10 3.78 40.78
CA PRO A 557 16.19 3.89 41.92
C PRO A 557 16.92 3.91 43.27
N ASP A 558 16.40 4.72 44.20
CA ASP A 558 16.99 5.00 45.53
C ASP A 558 18.43 5.58 45.52
N ILE A 559 19.00 5.96 44.36
CA ILE A 559 20.31 6.60 44.25
C ILE A 559 20.20 8.06 43.81
N ASN A 560 20.65 8.96 44.69
CA ASN A 560 20.68 10.40 44.47
C ASN A 560 22.10 11.00 44.36
N ILE A 561 23.15 10.17 44.35
CA ILE A 561 24.56 10.63 44.22
C ILE A 561 25.30 9.75 43.21
N TYR A 562 25.91 10.38 42.21
CA TYR A 562 26.66 9.75 41.13
C TYR A 562 28.11 10.26 41.12
N THR A 563 29.06 9.35 41.08
CA THR A 563 30.47 9.67 40.85
C THR A 563 30.70 9.64 39.35
N ILE A 564 30.92 10.80 38.75
CA ILE A 564 31.34 10.90 37.35
C ILE A 564 32.82 10.59 37.29
N LYS A 565 33.24 9.79 36.31
CA LYS A 565 34.66 9.53 36.01
C LYS A 565 34.91 9.77 34.54
N VAL A 566 35.90 10.59 34.24
CA VAL A 566 36.46 10.71 32.89
C VAL A 566 37.74 9.86 32.85
N LYS A 567 37.72 8.84 32.01
CA LYS A 567 38.78 7.84 31.84
C LYS A 567 39.45 8.05 30.48
N LYS A 568 40.73 7.70 30.35
CA LYS A 568 41.45 7.55 29.08
C LYS A 568 42.41 6.39 29.21
N ASP A 569 42.44 5.52 28.20
CA ASP A 569 43.24 4.28 28.21
C ASP A 569 42.98 3.43 29.49
N GLY A 570 41.74 3.47 30.00
CA GLY A 570 41.30 2.85 31.26
C GLY A 570 41.67 3.60 32.55
N ILE A 571 42.58 4.58 32.50
CA ILE A 571 43.05 5.38 33.64
C ILE A 571 42.07 6.52 33.92
N ILE A 572 41.68 6.73 35.19
CA ILE A 572 40.79 7.84 35.57
C ILE A 572 41.58 9.15 35.63
N HIS A 573 41.30 10.07 34.71
CA HIS A 573 41.95 11.39 34.63
C HIS A 573 41.21 12.48 35.42
N TYR A 574 39.88 12.39 35.52
CA TYR A 574 39.05 13.34 36.25
C TYR A 574 37.89 12.62 36.96
N ARG A 575 37.42 13.19 38.07
CA ARG A 575 36.19 12.77 38.74
C ARG A 575 35.38 13.99 39.16
N ASP A 576 34.06 13.87 39.08
CA ASP A 576 33.13 14.81 39.70
C ASP A 576 32.12 14.06 40.58
N LEU A 577 31.35 14.79 41.38
CA LEU A 577 30.24 14.26 42.16
C LEU A 577 28.96 15.05 41.85
N VAL A 578 27.95 14.37 41.34
CA VAL A 578 26.66 14.97 40.99
C VAL A 578 25.58 14.43 41.93
N CYS A 579 24.78 15.33 42.49
CA CYS A 579 23.74 15.02 43.46
C CYS A 579 22.37 15.49 42.96
N ASN A 580 21.34 14.65 43.07
CA ASN A 580 19.95 14.87 42.59
C ASN A 580 19.78 15.20 41.09
N GLU A 581 20.86 15.23 40.31
CA GLU A 581 20.83 15.45 38.85
C GLU A 581 21.37 14.22 38.11
N THR A 582 20.80 13.93 36.94
CA THR A 582 21.19 12.87 35.98
C THR A 582 22.00 13.41 34.81
N LYS A 583 22.59 14.60 34.97
CA LYS A 583 23.35 15.33 33.96
C LYS A 583 24.63 15.89 34.54
N TRP A 584 25.67 15.99 33.72
CA TRP A 584 26.96 16.56 34.06
C TRP A 584 27.48 17.37 32.87
N THR A 585 27.66 18.66 33.09
CA THR A 585 28.31 19.55 32.11
C THR A 585 29.77 19.76 32.51
N PRO A 586 30.75 19.33 31.68
CA PRO A 586 32.16 19.47 31.98
C PRO A 586 32.58 20.93 32.12
N LYS A 587 33.35 21.24 33.18
CA LYS A 587 34.06 22.53 33.31
C LYS A 587 35.41 22.54 32.56
N LEU A 588 35.63 21.55 31.69
CA LEU A 588 36.85 21.29 30.94
C LEU A 588 36.47 21.03 29.48
N ASN A 589 37.07 21.79 28.56
CA ASN A 589 37.01 21.47 27.14
C ASN A 589 38.02 20.35 26.86
N LEU A 590 37.54 19.17 26.44
CA LEU A 590 38.33 17.96 26.23
C LEU A 590 38.14 17.41 24.82
N ASP A 591 39.15 16.67 24.37
CA ASP A 591 39.20 15.97 23.08
C ASP A 591 38.39 14.64 23.19
N TRP A 592 37.06 14.76 23.14
CA TRP A 592 36.11 13.72 23.62
C TRP A 592 36.29 12.34 22.99
N GLU A 593 36.69 12.25 21.71
CA GLU A 593 37.05 10.99 21.03
C GLU A 593 38.05 10.11 21.82
N LYS A 594 38.81 10.71 22.74
CA LYS A 594 39.94 10.09 23.44
C LYS A 594 39.65 9.90 24.94
N TYR A 595 38.40 10.11 25.38
CA TYR A 595 37.99 9.98 26.78
C TYR A 595 36.65 9.24 26.94
N GLN A 596 36.64 8.21 27.79
CA GLN A 596 35.43 7.47 28.18
C GLN A 596 34.83 8.10 29.44
N LEU A 597 33.55 8.45 29.41
CA LEU A 597 32.82 8.89 30.60
C LEU A 597 32.07 7.72 31.22
N THR A 598 31.91 7.70 32.54
CA THR A 598 30.98 6.81 33.24
C THR A 598 30.41 7.51 34.47
N ALA A 599 29.09 7.51 34.62
CA ALA A 599 28.44 7.79 35.90
C ALA A 599 28.34 6.49 36.71
N GLU A 600 28.80 6.50 37.97
CA GLU A 600 28.72 5.33 38.85
C GLU A 600 27.87 5.65 40.10
N PRO A 601 26.82 4.87 40.41
CA PRO A 601 25.94 5.10 41.56
C PRO A 601 26.69 4.94 42.88
N THR A 602 26.66 5.97 43.73
CA THR A 602 27.54 6.06 44.91
C THR A 602 26.87 5.50 46.18
N ILE A 603 26.76 4.17 46.25
CA ILE A 603 26.13 3.47 47.39
C ILE A 603 26.97 3.62 48.66
N LYS A 604 26.49 4.41 49.64
CA LYS A 604 27.00 4.41 51.02
C LYS A 604 25.96 3.86 52.00
N TYR A 605 26.23 2.68 52.56
CA TYR A 605 25.41 2.06 53.61
C TYR A 605 25.48 2.85 54.93
N PHE A 606 24.50 3.72 55.19
CA PHE A 606 24.25 4.28 56.52
C PHE A 606 23.45 3.31 57.38
N ARG A 607 24.12 2.39 58.08
CA ARG A 607 23.48 1.53 59.10
C ARG A 607 23.28 2.30 60.41
N THR A 608 22.03 2.58 60.77
CA THR A 608 21.63 3.06 62.10
C THR A 608 21.48 1.89 63.08
N THR A 609 22.60 1.38 63.63
CA THR A 609 22.56 0.35 64.67
C THR A 609 22.12 0.93 66.02
N LYS A 610 20.90 0.61 66.47
CA LYS A 610 20.41 0.95 67.82
C LYS A 610 20.33 -0.25 68.78
N ASP A 611 20.28 -1.47 68.26
CA ASP A 611 20.26 -2.71 69.05
C ASP A 611 21.49 -3.59 68.75
N ILE A 612 21.81 -4.49 69.69
CA ILE A 612 23.06 -5.26 69.80
C ILE A 612 24.28 -4.40 70.19
N PHE A 613 24.44 -4.14 71.49
CA PHE A 613 25.66 -4.50 72.27
C PHE A 613 25.52 -4.08 73.75
N THR A 614 24.85 -4.91 74.55
CA THR A 614 24.89 -4.78 76.02
C THR A 614 26.08 -5.56 76.60
N GLY A 615 27.14 -4.83 76.96
CA GLY A 615 28.23 -5.32 77.80
C GLY A 615 29.50 -5.75 77.06
N PHE A 616 30.55 -4.93 77.17
CA PHE A 616 31.78 -5.29 77.88
C PHE A 616 32.67 -4.05 78.09
N ASP A 617 33.13 -3.80 79.32
CA ASP A 617 34.10 -2.75 79.60
C ASP A 617 35.49 -3.11 79.07
N LYS A 618 36.13 -2.19 78.32
CA LYS A 618 37.54 -1.78 78.53
C LYS A 618 37.99 -0.64 77.62
N THR A 619 38.64 0.35 78.23
CA THR A 619 39.41 1.41 77.56
C THR A 619 40.72 0.88 76.97
N VAL A 620 41.13 1.41 75.82
CA VAL A 620 42.50 1.31 75.28
C VAL A 620 42.93 2.71 74.84
N HIS A 621 44.18 3.08 75.12
CA HIS A 621 44.70 4.42 74.84
C HIS A 621 45.20 4.58 73.40
N VAL A 622 45.01 5.78 72.84
CA VAL A 622 45.66 6.24 71.60
C VAL A 622 47.15 6.49 71.86
N HIS A 623 48.00 6.16 70.89
CA HIS A 623 49.39 6.59 70.86
C HIS A 623 49.75 7.10 69.45
N SER A 624 50.24 8.34 69.39
CA SER A 624 50.72 8.98 68.16
C SER A 624 52.20 8.67 67.89
N ASN A 625 52.61 8.60 66.61
CA ASN A 625 53.83 9.22 66.07
C ASN A 625 54.01 8.90 64.56
N TYR A 626 54.97 9.58 63.92
CA TYR A 626 55.42 9.44 62.53
C TYR A 626 54.49 9.95 61.42
N LEU A 627 54.29 11.28 61.43
CA LEU A 627 54.46 12.04 60.19
C LEU A 627 55.97 12.29 59.99
N ASN A 628 56.54 11.75 58.90
CA ASN A 628 57.68 12.26 58.10
C ASN A 628 58.36 11.09 57.35
N GLN A 629 58.77 11.35 56.09
CA GLN A 629 59.34 10.40 55.12
C GLN A 629 58.35 9.37 54.53
N LEU A 630 57.82 9.68 53.35
CA LEU A 630 57.90 8.83 52.14
C LEU A 630 57.58 9.68 50.89
N ASP A 631 57.79 9.10 49.70
CA ASP A 631 57.95 9.81 48.41
C ASP A 631 56.68 9.84 47.55
N GLU A 632 56.72 10.51 46.38
CA GLU A 632 55.54 10.84 45.53
C GLU A 632 54.74 9.66 44.92
N THR A 633 54.98 8.40 45.30
CA THR A 633 54.34 7.22 44.67
C THR A 633 53.82 6.16 45.65
N GLU A 634 52.88 6.50 46.55
CA GLU A 634 51.88 5.56 47.11
C GLU A 634 50.80 6.28 47.96
N LEU A 635 49.74 6.79 47.33
CA LEU A 635 48.53 7.31 48.00
C LEU A 635 47.24 6.85 47.28
N LEU A 636 47.07 5.53 47.19
CA LEU A 636 45.92 4.88 46.55
C LEU A 636 45.33 3.72 47.38
N SER A 637 45.18 3.92 48.69
CA SER A 637 44.32 3.08 49.54
C SER A 637 43.68 3.87 50.69
N ASP A 638 42.46 3.47 51.04
CA ASP A 638 41.62 3.87 52.17
C ASP A 638 41.14 5.35 52.29
N PRO A 639 39.82 5.59 52.37
CA PRO A 639 39.28 6.92 52.65
C PRO A 639 39.33 7.26 54.15
N ILE A 640 39.76 8.49 54.47
CA ILE A 640 39.66 9.05 55.82
C ILE A 640 38.18 9.04 56.25
N THR A 641 37.85 8.24 57.26
CA THR A 641 36.47 8.07 57.74
C THR A 641 36.13 9.19 58.73
N LEU A 642 35.61 10.30 58.19
CA LEU A 642 35.03 11.39 58.96
C LEU A 642 33.69 10.96 59.59
N PHE A 643 33.70 10.74 60.91
CA PHE A 643 32.48 10.61 61.70
C PHE A 643 31.91 12.01 61.99
N ILE A 644 30.73 12.30 61.43
CA ILE A 644 29.92 13.48 61.77
C ILE A 644 28.63 12.98 62.41
N GLN A 645 28.29 13.51 63.59
CA GLN A 645 27.13 13.09 64.37
C GLN A 645 26.14 14.26 64.52
N ASP A 646 25.24 14.40 63.54
CA ASP A 646 23.96 15.09 63.69
C ASP A 646 22.91 14.30 62.87
N SER A 647 21.64 14.38 63.26
CA SER A 647 20.55 13.51 62.80
C SER A 647 19.30 14.27 62.37
N THR A 648 19.46 15.53 61.91
CA THR A 648 18.31 16.43 61.63
C THR A 648 18.42 17.33 60.39
N LYS A 649 19.35 17.05 59.44
CA LYS A 649 19.46 17.79 58.17
C LYS A 649 19.58 16.87 56.95
N GLU A 650 19.00 17.30 55.84
CA GLU A 650 19.14 16.70 54.51
C GLU A 650 20.53 17.02 53.93
N PHE A 651 21.21 16.02 53.37
CA PHE A 651 22.57 16.17 52.83
C PHE A 651 22.57 16.59 51.37
N CYS A 652 22.25 17.86 51.09
CA CYS A 652 22.54 18.51 49.81
C CYS A 652 22.71 20.04 49.97
N ASN A 653 23.83 20.46 50.56
CA ASN A 653 24.33 21.82 50.38
C ASN A 653 25.86 21.83 50.48
N LEU A 654 26.55 22.42 49.50
CA LEU A 654 28.02 22.30 49.34
C LEU A 654 28.79 23.58 49.77
N ASP A 655 28.08 24.66 50.09
CA ASP A 655 28.65 25.98 50.37
C ASP A 655 29.32 26.13 51.75
N ASP A 656 29.03 25.23 52.71
CA ASP A 656 29.54 25.32 54.10
C ASP A 656 31.00 24.83 54.27
N LEU A 657 31.69 24.34 53.23
CA LEU A 657 33.04 23.76 53.35
C LEU A 657 34.19 24.77 53.07
N VAL A 658 34.24 25.87 53.85
CA VAL A 658 35.33 26.85 53.79
C VAL A 658 36.21 26.83 55.05
N ILE A 659 37.46 26.36 54.92
CA ILE A 659 38.43 26.35 56.02
C ILE A 659 39.30 27.63 55.97
N ASN A 660 38.90 28.69 56.69
CA ASN A 660 39.85 29.54 57.45
C ASN A 660 39.20 30.58 58.39
N TRP A 661 39.44 30.42 59.70
CA TRP A 661 39.57 31.41 60.79
C TRP A 661 39.10 32.88 60.56
N GLY A 662 37.95 33.27 61.15
CA GLY A 662 37.56 34.69 61.28
C GLY A 662 36.29 34.95 62.13
N LEU A 663 36.40 35.80 63.16
CA LEU A 663 35.37 36.16 64.17
C LEU A 663 34.04 36.73 63.61
N PHE A 664 32.90 36.36 64.24
CA PHE A 664 31.59 37.06 64.46
C PHE A 664 31.03 38.06 63.39
N GLU A 665 29.71 38.20 63.15
CA GLU A 665 28.61 38.30 64.12
C GLU A 665 27.19 38.17 63.48
N LYS A 666 26.22 37.63 64.25
CA LYS A 666 24.74 37.85 64.27
C LYS A 666 23.76 37.76 63.06
N ASP A 667 22.58 37.24 63.44
CA ASP A 667 21.19 37.49 62.98
C ASP A 667 20.62 36.84 61.70
N TYR A 668 19.43 36.25 61.89
CA TYR A 668 18.51 35.55 60.96
C TYR A 668 17.08 35.71 61.55
N PRO A 669 15.96 35.46 60.83
CA PRO A 669 15.77 35.41 59.37
C PRO A 669 14.58 36.28 58.88
N GLN A 670 14.36 36.33 57.57
CA GLN A 670 13.04 36.51 56.95
C GLN A 670 12.91 35.48 55.82
N ALA A 671 11.82 34.72 55.79
CA ALA A 671 11.57 33.70 54.77
C ALA A 671 10.06 33.54 54.54
N SER A 672 9.62 33.74 53.29
CA SER A 672 8.24 33.53 52.84
C SER A 672 8.13 32.19 52.12
N TYR A 673 7.19 31.34 52.53
CA TYR A 673 6.94 30.04 51.91
C TYR A 673 5.57 30.01 51.21
N GLN A 674 5.52 29.46 50.00
CA GLN A 674 4.31 28.91 49.40
C GLN A 674 4.24 27.41 49.71
N ILE A 675 3.05 26.88 49.92
CA ILE A 675 2.80 25.44 50.11
C ILE A 675 1.49 25.10 49.40
N ASP A 676 1.54 24.11 48.51
CA ASP A 676 0.35 23.47 47.94
C ASP A 676 -0.07 22.23 48.75
N GLU A 677 -1.35 21.88 48.60
CA GLU A 677 -2.07 20.71 49.14
C GLU A 677 -2.11 20.49 50.67
N MET A 678 -3.32 20.25 51.18
CA MET A 678 -3.61 20.19 52.62
C MET A 678 -3.40 18.79 53.22
N ASN A 679 -2.25 18.54 53.83
CA ASN A 679 -2.11 17.44 54.78
C ASN A 679 -2.37 17.90 56.24
N GLN A 680 -3.30 17.22 56.92
CA GLN A 680 -3.90 17.70 58.17
C GLN A 680 -3.00 17.48 59.40
N LYS A 681 -2.21 18.50 59.81
CA LYS A 681 -1.82 18.79 61.23
C LYS A 681 -0.89 20.00 61.49
N THR A 682 -0.83 21.02 60.63
CA THR A 682 -0.03 22.23 60.90
C THR A 682 -0.82 23.31 61.65
N LYS A 683 -0.33 23.71 62.83
CA LYS A 683 -0.75 24.94 63.51
C LYS A 683 0.22 26.07 63.18
N TRP A 684 -0.31 27.21 62.78
CA TRP A 684 0.46 28.33 62.22
C TRP A 684 0.66 29.41 63.28
N LYS A 685 1.89 29.90 63.46
CA LYS A 685 2.17 30.98 64.42
C LYS A 685 1.97 32.34 63.76
N VAL A 686 1.03 33.12 64.27
CA VAL A 686 0.68 34.45 63.74
C VAL A 686 1.66 35.52 64.26
N GLY A 687 2.07 36.45 63.40
CA GLY A 687 2.72 37.71 63.76
C GLY A 687 1.82 38.93 63.51
N GLU A 688 2.19 40.09 64.05
CA GLU A 688 1.34 41.31 64.10
C GLU A 688 0.84 41.82 62.72
N ASP A 689 1.59 41.56 61.64
CA ASP A 689 1.24 41.89 60.25
C ASP A 689 1.16 40.63 59.37
N SER A 690 0.37 39.63 59.79
CA SER A 690 0.16 38.40 59.02
C SER A 690 -1.01 38.50 58.03
N TYR A 691 -0.81 37.96 56.82
CA TYR A 691 -1.81 37.93 55.76
C TYR A 691 -1.97 36.52 55.20
N LEU A 692 -3.16 36.20 54.71
CA LEU A 692 -3.51 34.93 54.07
C LEU A 692 -3.98 35.20 52.63
N THR A 693 -3.15 34.85 51.65
CA THR A 693 -3.45 34.97 50.23
C THR A 693 -3.99 33.66 49.68
N THR A 694 -5.09 33.71 48.94
CA THR A 694 -5.67 32.55 48.24
C THR A 694 -5.06 32.35 46.85
N ASN A 695 -5.17 31.15 46.30
CA ASN A 695 -4.79 30.83 44.92
C ASN A 695 -5.58 31.59 43.83
N LYS A 696 -6.57 32.41 44.21
CA LYS A 696 -7.29 33.37 43.34
C LYS A 696 -6.88 34.83 43.55
N GLY A 697 -5.74 35.08 44.23
CA GLY A 697 -5.18 36.41 44.44
C GLY A 697 -5.90 37.28 45.48
N VAL A 698 -6.91 36.75 46.17
CA VAL A 698 -7.58 37.48 47.27
C VAL A 698 -6.78 37.31 48.55
N THR A 699 -6.37 38.42 49.15
CA THR A 699 -5.60 38.49 50.39
C THR A 699 -6.47 38.97 51.56
N TYR A 700 -6.45 38.22 52.66
CA TYR A 700 -7.08 38.59 53.93
C TYR A 700 -6.01 38.98 54.95
N LYS A 701 -6.26 40.02 55.77
CA LYS A 701 -5.42 40.28 56.95
C LYS A 701 -5.90 39.41 58.11
N LEU A 702 -4.97 38.82 58.87
CA LEU A 702 -5.29 38.09 60.10
C LEU A 702 -5.46 39.09 61.26
N ASP A 703 -6.32 38.74 62.23
CA ASP A 703 -6.62 39.61 63.36
C ASP A 703 -5.36 39.87 64.22
N PRO A 704 -4.96 41.13 64.47
CA PRO A 704 -3.82 41.46 65.31
C PRO A 704 -3.92 40.93 66.74
N GLU A 705 -5.12 40.69 67.29
CA GLU A 705 -5.27 40.07 68.63
C GLU A 705 -4.78 38.62 68.68
N LEU A 706 -4.55 37.97 67.54
CA LEU A 706 -3.97 36.63 67.44
C LEU A 706 -2.42 36.64 67.40
N ALA A 707 -1.76 37.79 67.47
CA ALA A 707 -0.30 37.87 67.40
C ALA A 707 0.41 37.02 68.48
N GLY A 708 1.34 36.17 68.03
CA GLY A 708 2.05 35.19 68.86
C GLY A 708 1.34 33.85 69.05
N ALA A 709 0.05 33.75 68.72
CA ALA A 709 -0.75 32.54 68.90
C ALA A 709 -0.53 31.48 67.80
N TYR A 710 -0.84 30.21 68.12
CA TYR A 710 -0.84 29.08 67.18
C TYR A 710 -2.27 28.74 66.73
N VAL A 711 -2.62 29.12 65.51
CA VAL A 711 -3.98 28.99 64.94
C VAL A 711 -4.11 27.83 63.95
N GLU A 712 -5.33 27.42 63.67
CA GLU A 712 -5.66 26.41 62.66
C GLU A 712 -6.64 27.01 61.62
N ILE A 713 -6.29 26.95 60.33
CA ILE A 713 -7.12 27.51 59.24
C ILE A 713 -8.05 26.42 58.71
N LYS A 714 -9.34 26.72 58.56
CA LYS A 714 -10.35 25.77 58.05
C LYS A 714 -11.24 26.41 56.99
N TYR A 715 -11.72 25.58 56.08
CA TYR A 715 -12.65 25.96 55.02
C TYR A 715 -14.01 25.32 55.27
N SER A 716 -15.07 26.12 55.27
CA SER A 716 -16.46 25.66 55.34
C SER A 716 -17.03 25.62 53.93
N SER A 717 -17.25 24.42 53.40
CA SER A 717 -17.89 24.21 52.09
C SER A 717 -19.35 24.67 52.08
N ASP A 718 -20.01 24.61 53.25
CA ASP A 718 -21.37 25.07 53.53
C ASP A 718 -21.51 26.61 53.66
N ARG A 719 -20.40 27.36 53.75
CA ARG A 719 -20.38 28.84 53.71
C ARG A 719 -19.50 29.44 52.62
N GLN A 720 -18.72 28.63 51.91
CA GLN A 720 -17.68 29.02 50.96
C GLN A 720 -16.68 30.06 51.51
N GLN A 721 -16.31 29.93 52.79
CA GLN A 721 -15.41 30.87 53.47
C GLN A 721 -14.33 30.14 54.26
N LEU A 722 -13.14 30.76 54.26
CA LEU A 722 -12.04 30.45 55.18
C LEU A 722 -12.30 31.11 56.53
N TYR A 723 -12.02 30.38 57.61
CA TYR A 723 -12.10 30.88 58.97
C TYR A 723 -10.92 30.37 59.81
N VAL A 724 -10.55 31.16 60.82
CA VAL A 724 -9.39 30.91 61.67
C VAL A 724 -9.88 30.42 63.04
N VAL A 725 -9.35 29.30 63.50
CA VAL A 725 -9.65 28.75 64.83
C VAL A 725 -8.50 29.12 65.78
N GLY A 726 -8.84 29.85 66.84
CA GLY A 726 -7.88 30.26 67.88
C GLY A 726 -7.43 29.09 68.76
N PRO A 727 -6.38 29.28 69.60
CA PRO A 727 -5.91 28.25 70.55
C PRO A 727 -6.97 27.84 71.59
N ASP A 728 -7.96 28.70 71.80
CA ASP A 728 -9.12 28.59 72.69
C ASP A 728 -10.33 27.89 72.04
N GLY A 729 -10.29 27.65 70.73
CA GLY A 729 -11.38 27.05 69.95
C GLY A 729 -12.43 28.04 69.45
N PHE A 730 -12.26 29.35 69.63
CA PHE A 730 -13.15 30.34 69.02
C PHE A 730 -12.89 30.49 67.52
N ILE A 731 -13.94 30.82 66.78
CA ILE A 731 -13.91 31.02 65.32
C ILE A 731 -13.83 32.51 65.03
N TYR A 732 -12.71 32.93 64.45
CA TYR A 732 -12.43 34.29 64.01
C TYR A 732 -12.70 34.39 62.50
N GLY A 733 -13.54 35.34 62.11
CA GLY A 733 -13.86 35.65 60.72
C GLY A 733 -12.96 36.76 60.17
N PRO A 734 -12.43 36.65 58.94
CA PRO A 734 -11.52 37.65 58.40
C PRO A 734 -12.24 38.96 58.06
N TYR A 735 -11.67 40.09 58.47
CA TYR A 735 -12.04 41.40 57.94
C TYR A 735 -11.38 41.63 56.57
N ALA A 736 -12.17 42.07 55.60
CA ALA A 736 -11.70 42.34 54.24
C ALA A 736 -11.30 43.83 54.08
N GLU A 737 -10.01 44.14 54.18
CA GLU A 737 -9.47 45.41 53.69
C GLU A 737 -9.35 45.38 52.16
N VAL A 738 -10.40 45.84 51.47
CA VAL A 738 -10.38 45.97 50.02
C VAL A 738 -9.58 47.23 49.63
N LYS A 739 -8.33 47.05 49.20
CA LYS A 739 -7.61 48.10 48.45
C LYS A 739 -8.23 48.25 47.06
N THR A 740 -9.15 49.20 46.92
CA THR A 740 -9.61 49.68 45.61
C THR A 740 -8.67 50.75 45.09
N GLU A 741 -8.23 50.61 43.83
CA GLU A 741 -8.08 51.76 42.95
C GLU A 741 -9.33 51.85 42.05
N THR A 742 -9.64 53.07 41.62
CA THR A 742 -10.96 53.52 41.13
C THR A 742 -10.72 54.39 39.88
N THR A 743 -11.61 54.68 38.92
CA THR A 743 -13.08 54.50 38.66
C THR A 743 -13.34 55.04 37.22
N PRO A 744 -14.60 55.23 36.71
CA PRO A 744 -15.89 54.54 36.87
C PRO A 744 -16.35 54.07 35.46
N LEU A 745 -17.54 54.23 34.83
CA LEU A 745 -18.99 54.57 35.02
C LEU A 745 -19.71 53.77 33.86
N HIS A 746 -21.02 53.64 33.61
CA HIS A 746 -22.31 54.24 34.00
C HIS A 746 -23.36 53.09 34.07
N GLN A 747 -24.20 53.01 35.11
CA GLN A 747 -25.65 53.37 35.12
C GLN A 747 -26.58 52.58 34.16
N GLU A 748 -27.46 51.71 34.65
CA GLU A 748 -28.89 51.92 35.05
C GLU A 748 -29.89 51.55 33.91
N ASN A 749 -31.14 51.09 34.12
CA ASN A 749 -32.00 50.98 35.33
C ASN A 749 -33.02 49.81 35.27
N GLU A 750 -33.82 49.65 36.33
CA GLU A 750 -34.89 48.63 36.54
C GLU A 750 -36.16 48.82 35.67
N THR A 751 -36.97 47.75 35.46
CA THR A 751 -38.35 47.57 36.04
C THR A 751 -39.19 46.40 35.47
N ASP A 752 -40.24 46.05 36.22
CA ASP A 752 -41.07 44.83 36.24
C ASP A 752 -42.31 44.80 35.30
N SER A 753 -42.92 43.61 35.17
CA SER A 753 -44.38 43.32 35.14
C SER A 753 -45.13 42.94 33.84
N SER A 754 -45.54 41.66 33.82
CA SER A 754 -46.88 41.14 33.42
C SER A 754 -47.18 40.69 31.96
N ARG A 755 -48.15 39.77 31.87
CA ARG A 755 -48.49 38.88 30.72
C ARG A 755 -49.48 39.54 29.73
N PHE A 756 -49.44 39.18 28.43
CA PHE A 756 -50.45 38.29 27.79
C PHE A 756 -50.14 37.93 26.30
N LEU A 757 -50.80 36.85 25.86
CA LEU A 757 -50.82 36.08 24.58
C LEU A 757 -50.53 36.69 23.18
N GLU A 758 -50.15 35.73 22.30
CA GLU A 758 -50.32 35.61 20.82
C GLU A 758 -49.28 36.18 19.81
N LYS A 759 -48.84 35.24 18.95
CA LYS A 759 -48.51 35.33 17.50
C LYS A 759 -47.28 36.12 17.01
N ASP A 760 -46.28 35.31 16.64
CA ASP A 760 -45.71 35.19 15.30
C ASP A 760 -44.81 36.28 14.67
N PHE A 761 -43.62 35.78 14.31
CA PHE A 761 -42.72 36.15 13.21
C PHE A 761 -41.64 37.25 13.37
N TRP A 762 -40.42 36.83 12.98
CA TRP A 762 -39.16 37.56 12.74
C TRP A 762 -38.37 38.10 13.94
N TYR A 763 -37.26 37.41 14.22
CA TYR A 763 -35.96 38.06 14.46
C TYR A 763 -34.84 37.26 13.79
N SER A 764 -33.68 37.90 13.57
CA SER A 764 -32.52 37.34 12.86
C SER A 764 -31.37 36.95 13.81
N SER A 765 -30.32 36.36 13.21
CA SER A 765 -28.90 36.42 13.62
C SER A 765 -28.47 35.83 14.99
N HIS A 766 -27.69 34.74 14.90
CA HIS A 766 -26.44 34.45 15.65
C HIS A 766 -26.38 34.77 17.16
N GLU A 767 -26.20 33.74 18.01
CA GLU A 767 -24.86 33.36 18.51
C GLU A 767 -24.86 31.99 19.24
N ASN A 768 -23.69 31.56 19.75
CA ASN A 768 -23.42 30.21 20.27
C ASN A 768 -23.66 30.05 21.78
N ASN A 769 -23.93 28.81 22.25
CA ASN A 769 -23.05 28.09 23.22
C ASN A 769 -23.66 26.77 23.79
N ASN A 770 -23.00 25.64 23.47
CA ASN A 770 -22.65 24.50 24.37
C ASN A 770 -23.78 23.72 25.13
N PRO A 771 -23.51 22.57 25.81
CA PRO A 771 -22.27 21.78 25.93
C PRO A 771 -22.40 20.24 25.76
N LYS A 772 -21.26 19.55 25.96
CA LYS A 772 -21.05 18.13 26.37
C LYS A 772 -21.16 16.99 25.33
N GLU A 773 -19.97 16.57 24.89
CA GLU A 773 -19.42 15.20 24.96
C GLU A 773 -20.37 13.99 25.16
N SER A 774 -20.29 13.04 24.21
CA SER A 774 -20.21 11.62 24.56
C SER A 774 -19.40 10.84 23.51
N HIS A 775 -18.33 10.16 23.98
CA HIS A 775 -17.41 9.30 23.24
C HIS A 775 -18.02 8.45 22.11
N GLY A 776 -17.30 8.33 20.98
CA GLY A 776 -17.65 7.37 19.91
C GLY A 776 -16.78 7.41 18.65
N TYR A 777 -15.67 6.65 18.65
CA TYR A 777 -14.92 6.07 17.52
C TYR A 777 -14.71 6.88 16.21
N LYS A 778 -13.42 7.06 15.82
CA LYS A 778 -13.01 7.21 14.41
C LYS A 778 -13.66 6.10 13.56
N PHE A 779 -14.17 6.45 12.38
CA PHE A 779 -13.79 5.76 11.14
C PHE A 779 -14.09 6.65 9.92
N LEU A 780 -13.15 6.70 8.98
CA LEU A 780 -13.28 7.38 7.71
C LEU A 780 -14.04 6.49 6.72
N GLU A 781 -14.98 7.05 5.96
CA GLU A 781 -15.42 6.46 4.70
C GLU A 781 -15.95 7.57 3.77
N LYS A 782 -15.00 8.16 3.03
CA LYS A 782 -15.17 9.16 1.97
C LYS A 782 -14.04 8.97 0.95
N ASP A 783 -14.24 9.12 -0.35
CA ASP A 783 -15.46 9.42 -1.09
C ASP A 783 -15.50 8.52 -2.35
N PHE A 784 -16.62 7.81 -2.57
CA PHE A 784 -16.92 7.15 -3.84
C PHE A 784 -18.33 7.50 -4.32
N LEU A 785 -18.56 8.78 -4.62
CA LEU A 785 -19.73 9.24 -5.40
C LEU A 785 -19.58 10.70 -5.84
N ASN A 786 -18.95 10.95 -6.99
CA ASN A 786 -18.97 12.28 -7.60
C ASN A 786 -18.99 12.29 -9.13
N THR A 787 -20.14 11.90 -9.71
CA THR A 787 -20.49 12.24 -11.10
C THR A 787 -21.98 12.58 -11.26
N THR A 788 -22.22 13.89 -11.35
CA THR A 788 -23.24 14.54 -12.19
C THR A 788 -24.72 14.14 -12.04
N ARG A 789 -25.45 15.03 -11.39
CA ARG A 789 -26.91 15.02 -11.20
C ARG A 789 -27.65 15.60 -12.41
N GLN A 790 -28.54 14.82 -13.03
CA GLN A 790 -29.67 15.21 -13.90
C GLN A 790 -29.41 16.18 -15.08
N GLU A 791 -29.79 15.76 -16.30
CA GLU A 791 -31.04 16.26 -16.90
C GLU A 791 -31.45 15.50 -18.19
N ASN A 792 -32.62 14.85 -18.17
CA ASN A 792 -33.69 15.15 -19.11
C ASN A 792 -35.03 14.51 -18.70
N LYS A 793 -36.15 15.08 -19.15
CA LYS A 793 -37.51 14.62 -18.82
C LYS A 793 -38.25 14.10 -20.05
N SER A 794 -39.20 13.21 -19.78
CA SER A 794 -40.29 12.78 -20.67
C SER A 794 -39.92 12.07 -21.98
N LYS A 795 -40.17 10.75 -22.00
CA LYS A 795 -41.38 10.20 -22.65
C LYS A 795 -41.91 9.02 -21.82
N LYS A 796 -43.20 8.73 -21.94
CA LYS A 796 -43.90 7.60 -21.31
C LYS A 796 -44.42 6.68 -22.41
N SER A 797 -44.50 5.38 -22.11
CA SER A 797 -45.10 4.31 -22.95
C SER A 797 -44.43 4.11 -24.33
N GLU A 798 -44.27 2.90 -24.84
CA GLU A 798 -45.11 1.70 -24.66
C GLU A 798 -44.33 0.41 -24.34
N ASN A 799 -45.02 -0.50 -23.63
CA ASN A 799 -44.86 -1.95 -23.54
C ASN A 799 -43.52 -2.61 -23.97
N PHE A 800 -42.70 -2.95 -22.97
CA PHE A 800 -42.23 -4.33 -22.82
C PHE A 800 -42.53 -4.78 -21.39
N LEU A 801 -43.54 -5.63 -21.24
CA LEU A 801 -43.82 -6.37 -20.00
C LEU A 801 -43.20 -7.76 -20.12
N GLU A 802 -42.83 -8.33 -18.97
CA GLU A 802 -42.70 -9.78 -18.76
C GLU A 802 -41.76 -10.51 -19.74
N LYS A 803 -40.46 -10.27 -19.57
CA LYS A 803 -39.53 -11.40 -19.48
C LYS A 803 -38.97 -11.48 -18.07
N ASP A 804 -38.94 -12.69 -17.55
CA ASP A 804 -38.60 -13.01 -16.17
C ASP A 804 -37.15 -12.64 -15.83
N PHE A 805 -36.97 -11.53 -15.11
CA PHE A 805 -35.80 -11.36 -14.26
C PHE A 805 -35.99 -12.23 -13.01
N LEU A 806 -35.82 -13.53 -13.19
CA LEU A 806 -35.54 -14.43 -12.08
C LEU A 806 -34.31 -13.90 -11.32
N TYR A 807 -34.36 -14.02 -9.99
CA TYR A 807 -33.13 -14.00 -9.19
C TYR A 807 -32.20 -15.09 -9.71
N PRO A 808 -30.86 -14.97 -9.56
CA PRO A 808 -29.93 -16.08 -9.78
C PRO A 808 -30.13 -17.15 -8.69
N ILE A 809 -31.26 -17.84 -8.76
CA ILE A 809 -31.40 -19.20 -8.23
C ILE A 809 -30.51 -20.04 -9.12
N HIS A 810 -29.22 -20.13 -8.75
CA HIS A 810 -28.30 -21.05 -9.39
C HIS A 810 -28.97 -22.44 -9.37
N ASP A 811 -28.96 -23.17 -10.50
CA ASP A 811 -29.74 -24.41 -10.68
C ASP A 811 -29.43 -25.54 -9.66
N LYS A 812 -28.42 -25.35 -8.81
CA LYS A 812 -28.03 -26.21 -7.68
C LYS A 812 -28.13 -25.52 -6.32
N THR A 813 -29.15 -24.69 -6.12
CA THR A 813 -29.45 -24.09 -4.81
C THR A 813 -29.99 -25.15 -3.86
N ILE A 814 -29.14 -25.67 -2.97
CA ILE A 814 -29.46 -26.73 -1.99
C ILE A 814 -30.46 -26.22 -0.95
N LEU A 815 -30.36 -24.94 -0.57
CA LEU A 815 -31.24 -24.31 0.41
C LEU A 815 -31.39 -22.81 0.11
N PHE A 816 -32.64 -22.34 0.10
CA PHE A 816 -32.99 -20.92 0.08
C PHE A 816 -33.83 -20.59 1.32
N THR A 817 -33.56 -19.46 1.97
CA THR A 817 -34.30 -19.00 3.15
C THR A 817 -34.13 -17.49 3.37
N THR A 818 -35.00 -16.88 4.17
CA THR A 818 -34.95 -15.46 4.52
C THR A 818 -34.92 -15.30 6.04
N ILE A 819 -33.99 -14.50 6.55
CA ILE A 819 -33.83 -14.17 7.97
C ILE A 819 -34.22 -12.71 8.19
N GLU A 820 -35.08 -12.46 9.18
CA GLU A 820 -35.53 -11.11 9.54
C GLU A 820 -34.74 -10.53 10.72
N PHE A 821 -34.45 -9.22 10.67
CA PHE A 821 -33.85 -8.49 11.77
C PHE A 821 -34.72 -7.30 12.20
N GLU A 822 -35.00 -7.21 13.52
CA GLU A 822 -35.39 -5.95 14.14
C GLU A 822 -34.24 -4.95 14.01
N GLN A 823 -34.50 -3.82 13.34
CA GLN A 823 -33.49 -2.80 13.07
C GLN A 823 -32.92 -2.25 14.40
N ALA A 824 -31.64 -1.90 14.40
CA ALA A 824 -30.84 -1.50 15.57
C ALA A 824 -30.58 -2.55 16.66
N LYS A 825 -31.04 -3.81 16.55
CA LYS A 825 -30.65 -4.90 17.48
C LYS A 825 -29.73 -5.96 16.90
N LEU A 826 -29.81 -6.25 15.59
CA LEU A 826 -29.01 -7.28 14.91
C LEU A 826 -28.99 -8.64 15.64
N HIS A 827 -30.12 -9.02 16.24
CA HIS A 827 -30.25 -10.22 17.05
C HIS A 827 -30.78 -11.38 16.22
N ILE A 828 -29.99 -12.46 16.11
CA ILE A 828 -30.40 -13.71 15.46
C ILE A 828 -31.34 -14.45 16.42
N SER A 829 -32.60 -14.64 16.05
CA SER A 829 -33.62 -15.23 16.92
C SER A 829 -33.33 -16.71 17.22
N PRO A 830 -33.96 -17.33 18.23
CA PRO A 830 -33.82 -18.77 18.47
C PRO A 830 -34.22 -19.63 17.25
N GLU A 831 -35.19 -19.17 16.44
CA GLU A 831 -35.69 -19.90 15.27
C GLU A 831 -34.70 -19.81 14.10
N ASP A 832 -34.08 -18.65 13.88
CA ASP A 832 -33.01 -18.47 12.88
C ASP A 832 -31.77 -19.31 13.21
N ARG A 833 -31.47 -19.56 14.49
CA ARG A 833 -30.32 -20.40 14.88
C ARG A 833 -30.48 -21.85 14.43
N ASP A 834 -31.70 -22.38 14.43
CA ASP A 834 -31.99 -23.72 13.90
C ASP A 834 -31.88 -23.76 12.37
N ILE A 835 -32.07 -22.63 11.67
CA ILE A 835 -31.83 -22.49 10.22
C ILE A 835 -30.32 -22.42 9.95
N LEU A 836 -29.59 -21.56 10.66
CA LEU A 836 -28.14 -21.42 10.52
C LEU A 836 -27.38 -22.69 10.92
N GLN A 837 -27.86 -23.44 11.91
CA GLN A 837 -27.32 -24.77 12.27
C GLN A 837 -27.52 -25.80 11.16
N LYS A 838 -28.61 -25.72 10.37
CA LYS A 838 -28.82 -26.59 9.20
C LYS A 838 -27.85 -26.22 8.07
N ILE A 839 -27.71 -24.93 7.76
CA ILE A 839 -26.74 -24.41 6.76
C ILE A 839 -25.33 -24.90 7.12
N ALA A 840 -24.88 -24.64 8.35
CA ALA A 840 -23.57 -25.05 8.81
C ALA A 840 -23.33 -26.57 8.71
N ARG A 841 -24.33 -27.39 9.06
CA ARG A 841 -24.25 -28.86 8.92
C ARG A 841 -24.24 -29.37 7.48
N THR A 842 -24.69 -28.58 6.51
CA THR A 842 -24.60 -28.92 5.08
C THR A 842 -23.22 -28.53 4.55
N MET A 843 -22.74 -27.32 4.86
CA MET A 843 -21.40 -26.87 4.49
C MET A 843 -20.31 -27.76 5.12
N SER A 844 -20.45 -28.14 6.41
CA SER A 844 -19.51 -29.04 7.08
C SER A 844 -19.51 -30.50 6.57
N LYS A 845 -20.33 -30.82 5.56
CA LYS A 845 -20.40 -32.13 4.90
C LYS A 845 -20.02 -32.08 3.42
N ASN A 846 -19.92 -30.90 2.84
CA ASN A 846 -19.61 -30.70 1.43
C ASN A 846 -18.73 -29.46 1.28
N ASN A 847 -17.44 -29.70 1.02
CA ASN A 847 -16.43 -28.66 0.86
C ASN A 847 -16.54 -27.89 -0.47
N LYS A 848 -17.53 -28.20 -1.31
CA LYS A 848 -17.84 -27.47 -2.56
C LYS A 848 -19.04 -26.51 -2.44
N CYS A 849 -19.53 -26.27 -1.22
CA CYS A 849 -20.65 -25.35 -1.00
C CYS A 849 -20.19 -23.89 -0.79
N ILE A 850 -20.70 -22.96 -1.60
CA ILE A 850 -20.64 -21.52 -1.30
C ILE A 850 -21.99 -21.05 -0.75
N LEU A 851 -21.93 -20.21 0.29
CA LEU A 851 -23.09 -19.55 0.88
C LEU A 851 -23.15 -18.08 0.44
N TYR A 852 -24.20 -17.72 -0.30
CA TYR A 852 -24.54 -16.35 -0.63
C TYR A 852 -25.50 -15.75 0.40
N ILE A 853 -25.25 -14.49 0.77
CA ILE A 853 -25.98 -13.75 1.82
C ILE A 853 -26.35 -12.38 1.25
N ASP A 854 -27.59 -12.24 0.80
CA ASP A 854 -28.09 -11.05 0.11
C ASP A 854 -28.85 -10.15 1.09
N GLY A 855 -28.21 -9.04 1.49
CA GLY A 855 -28.79 -8.08 2.42
C GLY A 855 -29.72 -7.09 1.75
N HIS A 856 -30.92 -6.93 2.30
CA HIS A 856 -31.91 -5.90 1.95
C HIS A 856 -32.39 -5.13 3.19
N ALA A 857 -32.79 -3.87 3.03
CA ALA A 857 -33.28 -3.01 4.10
C ALA A 857 -34.57 -2.27 3.69
N TRP A 858 -35.52 -2.15 4.62
CA TRP A 858 -36.72 -1.34 4.41
C TRP A 858 -36.36 0.12 4.16
N GLN A 859 -37.03 0.75 3.18
CA GLN A 859 -36.68 2.08 2.69
C GLN A 859 -36.88 3.18 3.74
N LYS A 860 -35.80 3.58 4.41
CA LYS A 860 -35.79 4.73 5.33
C LYS A 860 -35.88 6.04 4.55
N ALA A 861 -36.50 7.06 5.15
CA ALA A 861 -36.54 8.41 4.59
C ALA A 861 -35.15 9.10 4.56
N SER A 862 -34.16 8.56 5.27
CA SER A 862 -32.76 8.97 5.24
C SER A 862 -31.96 8.11 4.27
N SER A 863 -31.53 8.72 3.15
CA SER A 863 -30.50 8.29 2.17
C SER A 863 -30.29 6.79 1.88
N GLU A 864 -30.25 6.44 0.59
CA GLU A 864 -29.99 5.05 0.13
C GLU A 864 -28.71 4.44 0.74
N SER A 865 -27.65 5.22 0.95
CA SER A 865 -26.43 4.77 1.63
C SER A 865 -26.69 4.22 3.04
N SER A 866 -27.67 4.77 3.77
CA SER A 866 -28.08 4.23 5.08
C SER A 866 -28.79 2.89 4.96
N ASN A 867 -29.55 2.66 3.87
CA ASN A 867 -30.19 1.37 3.62
C ASN A 867 -29.14 0.30 3.27
N ILE A 868 -28.18 0.65 2.41
CA ILE A 868 -27.04 -0.21 2.03
C ILE A 868 -26.26 -0.59 3.29
N MET A 869 -25.86 0.39 4.12
CA MET A 869 -25.12 0.10 5.36
C MET A 869 -25.89 -0.75 6.37
N ASP A 870 -27.21 -0.56 6.53
CA ASP A 870 -28.00 -1.40 7.45
C ASP A 870 -28.19 -2.83 6.92
N SER A 871 -28.33 -3.01 5.60
CA SER A 871 -28.38 -4.35 4.99
C SER A 871 -27.03 -5.08 5.04
N LEU A 872 -25.91 -4.39 4.83
CA LEU A 872 -24.56 -4.94 4.96
C LEU A 872 -24.26 -5.40 6.40
N LYS A 873 -24.70 -4.65 7.41
CA LYS A 873 -24.59 -5.04 8.84
C LYS A 873 -25.33 -6.35 9.13
N SER A 874 -26.55 -6.51 8.61
CA SER A 874 -27.32 -7.76 8.77
C SER A 874 -26.63 -8.96 8.10
N GLY A 875 -26.09 -8.80 6.89
CA GLY A 875 -25.31 -9.85 6.21
C GLY A 875 -24.02 -10.22 6.96
N LYS A 876 -23.22 -9.21 7.36
CA LYS A 876 -22.00 -9.40 8.16
C LYS A 876 -22.31 -10.10 9.50
N LYS A 877 -23.48 -9.86 10.12
CA LYS A 877 -23.90 -10.52 11.36
C LYS A 877 -24.11 -12.02 11.21
N ILE A 878 -24.68 -12.48 10.09
CA ILE A 878 -24.89 -13.91 9.82
C ILE A 878 -23.55 -14.61 9.57
N ARG A 879 -22.67 -14.04 8.72
CA ARG A 879 -21.31 -14.58 8.49
C ARG A 879 -20.53 -14.74 9.79
N HIS A 880 -20.50 -13.72 10.63
CA HIS A 880 -19.82 -13.75 11.93
C HIS A 880 -20.43 -14.78 12.91
N TYR A 881 -21.74 -15.05 12.84
CA TYR A 881 -22.35 -16.11 13.64
C TYR A 881 -21.94 -17.50 13.17
N LEU A 882 -21.98 -17.75 11.85
CA LEU A 882 -21.62 -19.04 11.25
C LEU A 882 -20.14 -19.41 11.48
N ILE A 883 -19.23 -18.46 11.31
CA ILE A 883 -17.80 -18.64 11.61
C ILE A 883 -17.64 -18.98 13.11
N ASN A 884 -18.11 -18.10 14.01
CA ASN A 884 -17.76 -18.22 15.43
C ASN A 884 -18.52 -19.32 16.19
N HIS A 885 -19.68 -19.79 15.72
CA HIS A 885 -20.47 -20.84 16.40
C HIS A 885 -20.34 -22.22 15.77
N TYR A 886 -19.93 -22.32 14.50
CA TYR A 886 -19.85 -23.59 13.78
C TYR A 886 -18.54 -23.81 13.00
N ASN A 887 -17.56 -22.89 13.10
CA ASN A 887 -16.25 -22.96 12.46
C ASN A 887 -16.34 -23.14 10.92
N ILE A 888 -17.29 -22.43 10.29
CA ILE A 888 -17.41 -22.38 8.83
C ILE A 888 -16.30 -21.50 8.26
N ASP A 889 -15.70 -21.95 7.17
CA ASP A 889 -14.61 -21.26 6.48
C ASP A 889 -15.05 -19.85 6.02
N PRO A 890 -14.37 -18.76 6.45
CA PRO A 890 -14.69 -17.39 6.05
C PRO A 890 -14.66 -17.14 4.53
N THR A 891 -13.92 -17.95 3.76
CA THR A 891 -13.80 -17.89 2.29
C THR A 891 -14.95 -18.59 1.57
N SER A 892 -15.70 -19.47 2.24
CA SER A 892 -16.88 -20.16 1.68
C SER A 892 -18.17 -19.32 1.69
N ILE A 893 -18.10 -18.08 2.15
CA ILE A 893 -19.24 -17.17 2.32
C ILE A 893 -19.05 -15.91 1.46
N ARG A 894 -20.10 -15.49 0.76
CA ARG A 894 -20.21 -14.22 0.03
C ARG A 894 -21.35 -13.38 0.61
N ILE A 895 -21.16 -12.07 0.71
CA ILE A 895 -22.19 -11.13 1.18
C ILE A 895 -22.39 -10.06 0.11
N PHE A 896 -23.63 -9.86 -0.31
CA PHE A 896 -24.04 -8.73 -1.14
C PHE A 896 -25.00 -7.81 -0.36
N SER A 897 -25.13 -6.56 -0.81
CA SER A 897 -25.93 -5.54 -0.12
C SER A 897 -26.64 -4.65 -1.14
N TYR A 898 -27.96 -4.79 -1.22
CA TYR A 898 -28.80 -4.14 -2.24
C TYR A 898 -29.57 -2.92 -1.70
N GLY A 899 -29.43 -2.61 -0.41
CA GLY A 899 -30.11 -1.47 0.23
C GLY A 899 -31.64 -1.60 0.14
N SER A 900 -32.31 -0.58 -0.41
CA SER A 900 -33.78 -0.61 -0.63
C SER A 900 -34.20 -1.09 -2.03
N LYS A 901 -33.25 -1.52 -2.86
CA LYS A 901 -33.51 -2.07 -4.21
C LYS A 901 -33.67 -3.60 -4.16
N HIS A 902 -34.29 -4.15 -5.19
CA HIS A 902 -34.51 -5.59 -5.38
C HIS A 902 -35.25 -6.25 -4.20
N LEU A 903 -36.32 -5.60 -3.71
CA LEU A 903 -37.21 -6.18 -2.70
C LEU A 903 -38.13 -7.25 -3.32
N GLN A 904 -38.22 -8.42 -2.71
CA GLN A 904 -39.09 -9.53 -3.16
C GLN A 904 -40.59 -9.35 -2.82
N PHE A 905 -40.96 -8.30 -2.07
CA PHE A 905 -42.33 -8.10 -1.58
C PHE A 905 -42.80 -6.64 -1.72
N ASP A 906 -44.09 -6.46 -2.04
CA ASP A 906 -44.74 -5.14 -2.03
C ASP A 906 -44.83 -4.61 -0.59
N MET A 907 -44.34 -3.38 -0.36
CA MET A 907 -44.13 -2.81 0.98
C MET A 907 -45.43 -2.45 1.73
N GLN A 908 -46.62 -2.72 1.18
CA GLN A 908 -47.90 -2.40 1.82
C GLN A 908 -48.25 -3.29 3.04
N THR A 909 -47.56 -4.43 3.22
CA THR A 909 -47.84 -5.38 4.33
C THR A 909 -46.72 -5.50 5.37
N VAL A 910 -45.53 -4.96 5.09
CA VAL A 910 -44.34 -5.09 5.95
C VAL A 910 -44.32 -3.96 6.98
N GLN A 911 -44.11 -4.30 8.26
CA GLN A 911 -43.93 -3.31 9.33
C GLN A 911 -42.64 -2.51 9.12
N ALA A 912 -42.73 -1.18 9.20
CA ALA A 912 -41.58 -0.28 9.11
C ALA A 912 -40.49 -0.62 10.16
N ASN A 913 -39.23 -0.38 9.79
CA ASN A 913 -38.02 -0.67 10.58
C ASN A 913 -37.65 -2.16 10.74
N ARG A 914 -37.70 -2.93 9.65
CA ARG A 914 -37.04 -4.26 9.55
C ARG A 914 -35.99 -4.28 8.44
N SER A 915 -34.95 -5.11 8.60
CA SER A 915 -34.06 -5.52 7.50
C SER A 915 -34.15 -7.02 7.30
N PHE A 916 -33.91 -7.47 6.07
CA PHE A 916 -34.16 -8.83 5.61
C PHE A 916 -32.91 -9.33 4.91
N VAL A 917 -32.53 -10.58 5.15
CA VAL A 917 -31.39 -11.19 4.48
C VAL A 917 -31.83 -12.49 3.84
N ASN A 918 -31.75 -12.56 2.52
CA ASN A 918 -31.91 -13.80 1.79
C ASN A 918 -30.60 -14.59 1.85
N VAL A 919 -30.70 -15.90 2.02
CA VAL A 919 -29.56 -16.79 2.25
C VAL A 919 -29.70 -18.00 1.33
N SER A 920 -28.75 -18.13 0.41
CA SER A 920 -28.77 -19.07 -0.70
C SER A 920 -27.51 -19.95 -0.64
N LEU A 921 -27.68 -21.24 -0.37
CA LEU A 921 -26.59 -22.22 -0.34
C LEU A 921 -26.50 -22.95 -1.67
N VAL A 922 -25.35 -22.84 -2.35
CA VAL A 922 -25.14 -23.34 -3.72
C VAL A 922 -23.98 -24.34 -3.75
N GLU A 923 -24.16 -25.44 -4.47
CA GLU A 923 -23.10 -26.43 -4.71
C GLU A 923 -22.32 -26.08 -5.99
N LEU A 924 -20.99 -26.02 -5.90
CA LEU A 924 -20.10 -25.89 -7.05
C LEU A 924 -19.88 -27.26 -7.72
N GLU A 925 -20.02 -27.29 -9.05
CA GLU A 925 -19.28 -28.26 -9.85
C GLU A 925 -17.84 -27.77 -10.07
N ASN A 926 -16.95 -28.71 -10.43
CA ASN A 926 -15.48 -28.61 -10.37
C ASN A 926 -14.91 -27.25 -10.78
#